data_AF-A0AA43EH53-F1
#
_entry.id   AF-A0AA43EH53-F1
#
_cell.length_a   1.000
_cell.length_b   1.000
_cell.length_c   1.000
_cell.angle_alpha   90.00
_cell.angle_beta   90.00
_cell.angle_gamma   90.00
#
_symmetry.space_group_name_H-M   'P 1'
#
loop_
_entity.id
_entity.type
_entity.pdbx_description
1 polymer ?
#
loop_
_entity_poly.entity_id
_entity_poly.type
_entity_poly.pdbx_seq_one_letter_code
_entity_poly.pdbx_strand_id
1 'polypeptide(L)'
;MQENHPHEPSQKDLGIVHITDLHFPPNANASLSWTNAFLSTISDLAKQEILQLYAIAVTGDLVDSPDSGAFHRAHEFLKESLKKAGIVRNGLADMTKLWVVDGNHDWKVKGWCWNSSEGGIKETGGIERLSLPFCSEDGKFVSFGLNSGKGGIKFTSRGVVEVDELQSISDSVTRLNHDSSKQHRLACRIALVHHHVIPLPLDPDRKTPLAKVVNDESTKLLGNAGQVSAVLMKAGVNLVLHGHEHFEFVARLGHDRAGSYKNYFMTISAAPQASKGFHLIRFKPSGNVELEKYGLSSQVAYEKNPTSVSLWTNEEWQASIWGRISKDDGYYEKMTLRSYLNRLGDLDQVGIIEKIRAGQGKAINSLMVRIKGEGGLSWLDNANLSDSPGKTACDPLPMKSTAASREIYEGPLPLKPEATYDVPHPGYRSEVTIRNSFSMTMHDVKLRNASSDEHITIHSQHHVRELLATIKFPRRLAPAKLGVKVYSSNGQPDFAETSRANSCFDYDPENGVGCFRIFWVRSGDKFRFEWRVPEESLSNAAGGHYLREIDRISTEWSNSLFVQDIKDPSNDLNKLLLTMRDDLKNQYPDKVSSSEDLNIGIFALHRIDNLLKIVGGTYSNNSPMWKFSLKWGTGIAGSAMRRGYPWFYHSENKKDRSAYVEVPGCPPDVYILAFPIIAPLAAYEKAIPQQDQISSNFYKAVLCVHTSSISSGLDRLHHEDRHNERVRLALSLPEKVMSFFLNRERRRLGKS
;
A
#
# COMPACT_ATOMS: atom_id res chain seq x y z
N MET A 1 11.86 -2.11 28.36
CA MET A 1 12.46 -3.06 27.39
C MET A 1 11.91 -2.68 26.03
N GLN A 2 12.71 -2.04 25.17
CA GLN A 2 12.34 -1.91 23.74
C GLN A 2 12.50 -3.31 23.15
N GLU A 3 11.40 -3.94 22.74
CA GLU A 3 11.46 -5.21 22.01
C GLU A 3 12.31 -4.98 20.76
N ASN A 4 13.42 -5.73 20.65
CA ASN A 4 14.23 -5.81 19.44
C ASN A 4 13.37 -6.46 18.35
N HIS A 5 12.54 -5.66 17.68
CA HIS A 5 11.97 -6.10 16.42
C HIS A 5 13.14 -6.49 15.51
N PRO A 6 13.10 -7.68 14.86
CA PRO A 6 14.14 -8.06 13.92
C PRO A 6 14.30 -6.90 12.94
N HIS A 7 15.50 -6.31 12.91
CA HIS A 7 15.80 -5.22 11.99
C HIS A 7 15.54 -5.77 10.59
N GLU A 8 14.45 -5.34 9.95
CA GLU A 8 14.23 -5.62 8.54
C GLU A 8 15.50 -5.19 7.81
N PRO A 9 16.06 -6.05 6.93
CA PRO A 9 17.32 -5.77 6.27
C PRO A 9 17.20 -4.41 5.59
N SER A 10 18.03 -3.45 6.03
CA SER A 10 17.99 -2.09 5.49
C SER A 10 18.28 -2.19 4.00
N GLN A 11 17.32 -1.76 3.19
CA GLN A 11 17.51 -1.67 1.76
C GLN A 11 18.69 -0.73 1.49
N LYS A 12 19.66 -1.15 0.66
CA LYS A 12 20.82 -0.32 0.32
C LYS A 12 20.41 0.84 -0.59
N ASP A 13 21.11 1.96 -0.47
CA ASP A 13 21.13 3.01 -1.48
C ASP A 13 21.61 2.42 -2.82
N LEU A 14 21.07 2.91 -3.95
CA LEU A 14 21.62 2.61 -5.27
C LEU A 14 22.46 3.79 -5.75
N GLY A 15 23.66 3.52 -6.27
CA GLY A 15 24.59 4.55 -6.75
C GLY A 15 24.83 4.47 -8.24
N ILE A 16 24.74 5.60 -8.95
CA ILE A 16 25.23 5.74 -10.32
C ILE A 16 26.45 6.66 -10.29
N VAL A 17 27.58 6.15 -10.73
CA VAL A 17 28.81 6.94 -10.86
C VAL A 17 28.75 7.69 -12.19
N HIS A 18 28.82 9.02 -12.16
CA HIS A 18 28.88 9.86 -13.35
C HIS A 18 30.26 10.48 -13.46
N ILE A 19 30.99 10.08 -14.51
CA ILE A 19 32.32 10.56 -14.86
C ILE A 19 32.32 11.02 -16.32
N THR A 20 33.23 11.92 -16.69
CA THR A 20 33.26 12.50 -18.04
C THR A 20 34.65 13.00 -18.38
N ASP A 21 34.90 13.25 -19.68
CA ASP A 21 36.10 13.93 -20.16
C ASP A 21 37.37 13.19 -19.65
N LEU A 22 37.45 11.90 -19.97
CA LEU A 22 38.54 11.03 -19.52
C LEU A 22 39.87 11.38 -20.19
N HIS A 23 39.82 11.79 -21.47
CA HIS A 23 40.97 12.29 -22.24
C HIS A 23 42.18 11.34 -22.19
N PHE A 24 41.97 10.06 -22.49
CA PHE A 24 43.10 9.14 -22.64
C PHE A 24 43.98 9.58 -23.83
N PRO A 25 45.27 9.88 -23.61
CA PRO A 25 46.15 10.34 -24.68
C PRO A 25 46.52 9.18 -25.60
N PRO A 26 46.94 9.39 -26.86
CA PRO A 26 47.34 8.32 -27.79
C PRO A 26 48.58 7.54 -27.32
N ASN A 27 49.48 8.19 -26.58
CA ASN A 27 50.74 7.59 -26.14
C ASN A 27 50.55 6.73 -24.89
N ALA A 28 50.88 5.43 -24.98
CA ALA A 28 50.72 4.43 -23.92
C ALA A 28 51.55 4.70 -22.64
N ASN A 29 52.61 5.52 -22.73
CA ASN A 29 53.51 5.77 -21.59
C ASN A 29 53.01 6.86 -20.64
N ALA A 30 51.94 7.59 -20.99
CA ALA A 30 51.37 8.60 -20.12
C ALA A 30 50.51 7.93 -19.03
N SER A 31 51.10 7.69 -17.86
CA SER A 31 50.36 7.29 -16.67
C SER A 31 49.44 8.42 -16.23
N LEU A 32 48.13 8.17 -16.23
CA LEU A 32 47.12 9.07 -15.70
C LEU A 32 46.97 8.80 -14.21
N SER A 33 47.68 9.53 -13.35
CA SER A 33 47.66 9.30 -11.89
C SER A 33 46.25 9.22 -11.29
N TRP A 34 45.30 9.98 -11.85
CA TRP A 34 43.90 10.01 -11.41
C TRP A 34 43.17 8.66 -11.60
N THR A 35 43.58 7.79 -12.52
CA THR A 35 42.88 6.51 -12.75
C THR A 35 42.99 5.59 -11.55
N ASN A 36 44.17 5.52 -10.92
CA ASN A 36 44.38 4.72 -9.72
C ASN A 36 43.61 5.28 -8.52
N ALA A 37 43.60 6.60 -8.37
CA ALA A 37 42.80 7.28 -7.35
C ALA A 37 41.30 6.95 -7.52
N PHE A 38 40.80 6.98 -8.75
CA PHE A 38 39.40 6.67 -9.05
C PHE A 38 39.08 5.20 -8.73
N LEU A 39 39.90 4.26 -9.20
CA LEU A 39 39.70 2.83 -8.94
C LEU A 39 39.71 2.51 -7.45
N SER A 40 40.58 3.16 -6.67
CA SER A 40 40.60 3.03 -5.21
C SER A 40 39.31 3.55 -4.58
N THR A 41 38.90 4.78 -4.92
CA THR A 41 37.67 5.37 -4.37
C THR A 41 36.43 4.56 -4.73
N ILE A 42 36.30 4.08 -5.97
CA ILE A 42 35.17 3.22 -6.39
C ILE A 42 35.14 1.90 -5.63
N SER A 43 36.30 1.28 -5.42
CA SER A 43 36.43 0.09 -4.57
C SER A 43 35.96 0.35 -3.15
N ASP A 44 36.30 1.50 -2.57
CA ASP A 44 35.90 1.84 -1.21
C ASP A 44 34.41 2.17 -1.10
N LEU A 45 33.82 2.80 -2.12
CA LEU A 45 32.37 2.97 -2.24
C LEU A 45 31.63 1.63 -2.30
N ALA A 46 32.14 0.67 -3.08
CA ALA A 46 31.52 -0.65 -3.24
C ALA A 46 31.54 -1.50 -1.95
N LYS A 47 32.47 -1.22 -1.03
CA LYS A 47 32.56 -1.90 0.28
C LYS A 47 31.57 -1.34 1.31
N GLN A 48 30.93 -0.19 1.05
CA GLN A 48 29.99 0.40 2.00
C GLN A 48 28.76 -0.50 2.15
N GLU A 49 28.41 -0.86 3.37
CA GLU A 49 27.25 -1.74 3.63
C GLU A 49 25.93 -1.11 3.15
N ILE A 50 25.83 0.22 3.21
CA ILE A 50 24.62 0.98 2.89
C ILE A 50 24.46 1.31 1.40
N LEU A 51 25.45 1.03 0.55
CA LEU A 51 25.46 1.45 -0.87
C LEU A 51 25.69 0.24 -1.78
N GLN A 52 24.93 0.20 -2.87
CA GLN A 52 25.16 -0.69 -4.01
C GLN A 52 25.40 0.17 -5.25
N LEU A 53 26.61 0.09 -5.81
CA LEU A 53 26.87 0.71 -7.11
C LEU A 53 26.13 -0.07 -8.20
N TYR A 54 25.40 0.67 -9.03
CA TYR A 54 24.46 0.14 -10.00
C TYR A 54 25.00 0.24 -11.43
N ALA A 55 25.56 1.39 -11.78
CA ALA A 55 26.08 1.68 -13.12
C ALA A 55 27.20 2.72 -13.06
N ILE A 56 28.01 2.75 -14.13
CA ILE A 56 28.97 3.82 -14.43
C ILE A 56 28.51 4.51 -15.71
N ALA A 57 28.14 5.78 -15.61
CA ALA A 57 27.77 6.66 -16.70
C ALA A 57 28.96 7.53 -17.13
N VAL A 58 29.33 7.45 -18.40
CA VAL A 58 30.45 8.18 -19.01
C VAL A 58 29.94 9.08 -20.13
N THR A 59 30.01 10.39 -19.92
CA THR A 59 29.37 11.38 -20.82
C THR A 59 30.31 11.97 -21.86
N GLY A 60 31.10 11.13 -22.53
CA GLY A 60 31.94 11.51 -23.68
C GLY A 60 33.37 11.89 -23.35
N ASP A 61 34.13 12.14 -24.43
CA ASP A 61 35.56 12.47 -24.45
C ASP A 61 36.39 11.42 -23.70
N LEU A 62 36.22 10.16 -24.13
CA LEU A 62 37.01 9.04 -23.61
C LEU A 62 38.49 9.22 -23.93
N VAL A 63 38.79 9.74 -25.12
CA VAL A 63 40.13 9.87 -25.66
C VAL A 63 40.41 11.33 -26.05
N ASP A 64 41.68 11.73 -26.07
CA ASP A 64 42.07 13.07 -26.54
C ASP A 64 41.90 13.26 -28.05
N SER A 65 42.00 12.16 -28.77
CA SER A 65 41.86 12.05 -30.21
C SER A 65 41.49 10.61 -30.54
N PRO A 66 40.72 10.37 -31.60
CA PRO A 66 40.29 9.03 -31.99
C PRO A 66 41.51 8.21 -32.38
N ASP A 67 41.98 7.40 -31.43
CA ASP A 67 43.14 6.52 -31.52
C ASP A 67 42.75 5.17 -30.91
N SER A 68 42.89 4.10 -31.69
CA SER A 68 42.53 2.75 -31.25
C SER A 68 43.22 2.31 -29.96
N GLY A 69 44.48 2.72 -29.76
CA GLY A 69 45.25 2.43 -28.54
C GLY A 69 44.70 3.16 -27.31
N ALA A 70 44.32 4.43 -27.47
CA ALA A 70 43.67 5.22 -26.43
C ALA A 70 42.30 4.66 -26.06
N PHE A 71 41.48 4.28 -27.05
CA PHE A 71 40.19 3.64 -26.80
C PHE A 71 40.34 2.30 -26.08
N HIS A 72 41.33 1.49 -26.45
CA HIS A 72 41.61 0.24 -25.74
C HIS A 72 41.97 0.47 -24.26
N ARG A 73 42.80 1.48 -23.97
CA ARG A 73 43.12 1.85 -22.57
C ARG A 73 41.91 2.35 -21.81
N ALA A 74 41.09 3.20 -22.43
CA ALA A 74 39.84 3.66 -21.84
C ALA A 74 38.90 2.47 -21.53
N HIS A 75 38.79 1.51 -22.45
CA HIS A 75 37.99 0.30 -22.25
C HIS A 75 38.51 -0.53 -21.07
N GLU A 76 39.81 -0.84 -21.02
CA GLU A 76 40.37 -1.64 -19.91
C GLU A 76 40.21 -0.92 -18.57
N PHE A 77 40.38 0.41 -18.53
CA PHE A 77 40.10 1.22 -17.34
C PHE A 77 38.64 1.12 -16.89
N LEU A 78 37.67 1.27 -17.81
CA LEU A 78 36.24 1.21 -17.47
C LEU A 78 35.81 -0.20 -17.05
N LYS A 79 36.36 -1.23 -17.69
CA LYS A 79 36.14 -2.63 -17.32
C LYS A 79 36.68 -2.94 -15.92
N GLU A 80 37.86 -2.44 -15.58
CA GLU A 80 38.40 -2.57 -14.21
C GLU A 80 37.56 -1.76 -13.21
N SER A 81 37.09 -0.58 -13.59
CA SER A 81 36.21 0.25 -12.77
C SER A 81 34.92 -0.47 -12.40
N LEU A 82 34.27 -1.15 -13.35
CA LEU A 82 33.09 -1.99 -13.08
C LEU A 82 33.39 -3.11 -12.07
N LYS A 83 34.53 -3.81 -12.22
CA LYS A 83 34.93 -4.86 -11.27
C LYS A 83 35.16 -4.30 -9.87
N LYS A 84 35.86 -3.16 -9.75
CA LYS A 84 36.08 -2.47 -8.47
C LYS A 84 34.77 -1.99 -7.86
N ALA A 85 33.80 -1.61 -8.69
CA ALA A 85 32.46 -1.23 -8.25
C ALA A 85 31.61 -2.43 -7.77
N GLY A 86 32.10 -3.67 -7.93
CA GLY A 86 31.32 -4.89 -7.67
C GLY A 86 30.24 -5.15 -8.72
N ILE A 87 30.30 -4.48 -9.88
CA ILE A 87 29.33 -4.60 -10.97
C ILE A 87 29.80 -5.72 -11.91
N VAL A 88 29.55 -6.96 -11.48
CA VAL A 88 30.00 -8.17 -12.16
C VAL A 88 28.86 -9.14 -12.46
N ARG A 89 28.92 -9.81 -13.61
CA ARG A 89 28.01 -10.88 -14.05
C ARG A 89 28.85 -12.10 -14.42
N ASN A 90 28.58 -13.24 -13.76
CA ASN A 90 29.37 -14.46 -13.91
C ASN A 90 30.88 -14.26 -13.65
N GLY A 91 31.24 -13.42 -12.68
CA GLY A 91 32.63 -13.12 -12.32
C GLY A 91 33.36 -12.17 -13.30
N LEU A 92 32.70 -11.73 -14.37
CA LEU A 92 33.23 -10.76 -15.34
C LEU A 92 32.56 -9.40 -15.15
N ALA A 93 33.20 -8.33 -15.62
CA ALA A 93 32.62 -6.99 -15.61
C ALA A 93 31.27 -6.99 -16.38
N ASP A 94 30.20 -6.52 -15.76
CA ASP A 94 28.89 -6.43 -16.43
C ASP A 94 28.84 -5.18 -17.31
N MET A 95 29.26 -5.34 -18.56
CA MET A 95 29.30 -4.24 -19.54
C MET A 95 27.92 -3.64 -19.83
N THR A 96 26.81 -4.32 -19.49
CA THR A 96 25.46 -3.74 -19.64
C THR A 96 25.18 -2.59 -18.67
N LYS A 97 26.02 -2.44 -17.63
CA LYS A 97 25.95 -1.38 -16.63
C LYS A 97 26.96 -0.24 -16.87
N LEU A 98 27.67 -0.28 -18.01
CA LEU A 98 28.50 0.81 -18.48
C LEU A 98 27.72 1.62 -19.52
N TRP A 99 27.32 2.83 -19.16
CA TRP A 99 26.52 3.70 -20.03
C TRP A 99 27.42 4.77 -20.62
N VAL A 100 27.71 4.70 -21.92
CA VAL A 100 28.69 5.59 -22.57
C VAL A 100 28.08 6.30 -23.76
N VAL A 101 28.41 7.58 -23.92
CA VAL A 101 28.13 8.37 -25.13
C VAL A 101 29.42 8.96 -25.69
N ASP A 102 29.39 9.33 -26.97
CA ASP A 102 30.52 10.01 -27.62
C ASP A 102 30.56 11.50 -27.24
N GLY A 103 31.77 12.01 -27.04
CA GLY A 103 32.10 13.43 -27.06
C GLY A 103 32.72 13.87 -28.39
N ASN A 104 33.14 15.13 -28.47
CA ASN A 104 33.74 15.67 -29.69
C ASN A 104 35.17 15.15 -29.94
N HIS A 105 35.95 14.87 -28.89
CA HIS A 105 37.29 14.30 -29.04
C HIS A 105 37.29 12.82 -29.47
N ASP A 106 36.17 12.13 -29.24
CA ASP A 106 35.99 10.75 -29.69
C ASP A 106 35.79 10.66 -31.22
N TRP A 107 35.43 11.76 -31.89
CA TRP A 107 35.17 11.83 -33.35
C TRP A 107 36.16 12.71 -34.12
N LYS A 108 36.73 13.73 -33.47
CA LYS A 108 37.54 14.77 -34.11
C LYS A 108 38.95 14.75 -33.53
N VAL A 109 39.96 14.88 -34.37
CA VAL A 109 41.34 15.01 -33.92
C VAL A 109 41.47 16.29 -33.07
N LYS A 110 41.96 16.14 -31.84
CA LYS A 110 42.01 17.20 -30.81
C LYS A 110 40.64 17.86 -30.52
N GLY A 111 39.52 17.20 -30.83
CA GLY A 111 38.17 17.70 -30.57
C GLY A 111 37.62 18.76 -31.53
N TRP A 112 38.40 19.22 -32.52
CA TRP A 112 38.04 20.34 -33.40
C TRP A 112 38.52 20.23 -34.86
N CYS A 113 39.52 19.40 -35.16
CA CYS A 113 40.13 19.27 -36.48
C CYS A 113 39.71 17.96 -37.15
N TRP A 114 39.19 18.02 -38.39
CA TRP A 114 38.86 16.91 -39.31
C TRP A 114 38.15 15.69 -38.67
N ASN A 115 37.00 15.28 -39.22
CA ASN A 115 36.41 14.01 -38.79
C ASN A 115 37.43 12.89 -39.07
N SER A 116 37.73 12.06 -38.07
CA SER A 116 38.61 10.92 -38.30
C SER A 116 37.96 9.93 -39.26
N SER A 117 38.78 9.19 -39.99
CA SER A 117 38.33 8.06 -40.80
C SER A 117 37.95 6.84 -39.96
N GLU A 118 38.28 6.84 -38.66
CA GLU A 118 38.16 5.69 -37.76
C GLU A 118 36.80 5.60 -37.04
N GLY A 119 35.94 6.61 -37.20
CA GLY A 119 34.65 6.66 -36.51
C GLY A 119 34.76 6.87 -35.00
N GLY A 120 33.63 7.07 -34.33
CA GLY A 120 33.56 7.19 -32.87
C GLY A 120 33.65 5.83 -32.14
N ILE A 121 33.15 5.79 -30.90
CA ILE A 121 33.23 4.62 -29.99
C ILE A 121 32.80 3.29 -30.64
N LYS A 122 31.81 3.32 -31.55
CA LYS A 122 31.28 2.11 -32.22
C LYS A 122 32.27 1.40 -33.14
N GLU A 123 33.25 2.11 -33.69
CA GLU A 123 34.13 1.58 -34.75
C GLU A 123 35.49 1.14 -34.20
N THR A 124 35.85 1.58 -32.98
CA THR A 124 37.16 1.32 -32.37
C THR A 124 37.05 1.08 -30.87
N GLY A 125 37.41 -0.13 -30.40
CA GLY A 125 37.77 -0.36 -28.99
C GLY A 125 36.86 -1.28 -28.18
N GLY A 126 35.74 -1.77 -28.73
CA GLY A 126 34.88 -2.77 -28.05
C GLY A 126 34.01 -2.21 -26.92
N ILE A 127 33.91 -0.88 -26.80
CA ILE A 127 32.92 -0.20 -25.96
C ILE A 127 31.67 0.02 -26.82
N GLU A 128 30.49 -0.33 -26.30
CA GLU A 128 29.25 -0.05 -27.00
C GLU A 128 28.69 1.31 -26.57
N ARG A 129 28.47 2.21 -27.54
CA ARG A 129 27.73 3.44 -27.30
C ARG A 129 26.27 3.11 -26.94
N LEU A 130 25.78 3.68 -25.84
CA LEU A 130 24.38 3.62 -25.47
C LEU A 130 23.55 4.40 -26.48
N SER A 131 22.98 3.71 -27.48
CA SER A 131 22.25 4.34 -28.60
C SER A 131 20.76 3.98 -28.61
N LEU A 132 20.39 2.88 -27.98
CA LEU A 132 19.01 2.48 -27.73
C LEU A 132 18.69 2.65 -26.25
N PRO A 133 17.41 2.81 -25.89
CA PRO A 133 17.03 2.78 -24.50
C PRO A 133 17.35 1.42 -23.89
N PHE A 134 18.29 1.43 -22.95
CA PHE A 134 18.56 0.33 -22.07
C PHE A 134 17.54 0.37 -20.93
N CYS A 135 16.72 -0.67 -20.85
CA CYS A 135 15.85 -0.90 -19.71
C CYS A 135 16.58 -1.86 -18.77
N SER A 136 16.70 -1.48 -17.50
CA SER A 136 17.30 -2.39 -16.55
C SER A 136 16.45 -3.63 -16.32
N GLU A 137 17.10 -4.76 -16.02
CA GLU A 137 16.42 -6.03 -15.71
C GLU A 137 15.41 -5.92 -14.55
N ASP A 138 15.66 -5.01 -13.60
CA ASP A 138 14.77 -4.72 -12.47
C ASP A 138 13.74 -3.60 -12.74
N GLY A 139 13.70 -3.06 -13.96
CA GLY A 139 12.76 -2.02 -14.40
C GLY A 139 12.90 -0.68 -13.68
N LYS A 140 13.95 -0.46 -12.87
CA LYS A 140 14.17 0.78 -12.12
C LYS A 140 14.66 1.93 -12.98
N PHE A 141 15.44 1.64 -14.02
CA PHE A 141 16.07 2.64 -14.86
C PHE A 141 15.80 2.38 -16.33
N VAL A 142 15.57 3.47 -17.05
CA VAL A 142 15.62 3.52 -18.52
C VAL A 142 16.67 4.55 -18.88
N SER A 143 17.80 4.12 -19.42
CA SER A 143 18.87 5.01 -19.86
C SER A 143 19.00 5.03 -21.37
N PHE A 144 19.29 6.17 -21.96
CA PHE A 144 19.60 6.29 -23.40
C PHE A 144 20.65 7.37 -23.60
N GLY A 145 21.47 7.20 -24.62
CA GLY A 145 22.54 8.13 -24.96
C GLY A 145 22.26 8.88 -26.26
N LEU A 146 22.65 10.15 -26.28
CA LEU A 146 22.54 11.06 -27.41
C LEU A 146 23.93 11.28 -27.99
N ASN A 147 24.10 11.09 -29.31
CA ASN A 147 25.34 11.45 -29.96
C ASN A 147 25.34 12.96 -30.21
N SER A 148 26.14 13.68 -29.43
CA SER A 148 26.37 15.10 -29.66
C SER A 148 27.74 15.39 -30.29
N GLY A 149 28.62 14.39 -30.42
CA GLY A 149 29.98 14.54 -30.96
C GLY A 149 30.06 14.55 -32.49
N LYS A 150 29.14 13.85 -33.16
CA LYS A 150 29.16 13.66 -34.63
C LYS A 150 28.73 14.92 -35.42
N GLY A 151 27.79 15.70 -34.88
CA GLY A 151 27.22 16.88 -35.54
C GLY A 151 28.06 18.16 -35.35
N GLY A 152 27.77 19.19 -36.14
CA GLY A 152 28.34 20.54 -35.99
C GLY A 152 29.12 21.07 -37.19
N ILE A 153 29.37 22.37 -37.19
CA ILE A 153 30.14 23.04 -38.24
C ILE A 153 31.60 22.58 -38.12
N LYS A 154 32.21 22.17 -39.24
CA LYS A 154 33.64 21.83 -39.32
C LYS A 154 34.44 22.96 -38.65
N PHE A 155 35.41 22.63 -37.79
CA PHE A 155 36.21 23.56 -36.98
C PHE A 155 35.55 24.15 -35.73
N THR A 156 34.40 23.62 -35.29
CA THR A 156 33.80 23.98 -34.00
C THR A 156 33.70 22.77 -33.08
N SER A 157 33.85 23.02 -31.78
CA SER A 157 33.51 22.09 -30.69
C SER A 157 31.99 22.00 -30.46
N ARG A 158 31.18 22.64 -31.31
CA ARG A 158 29.73 22.69 -31.13
C ARG A 158 29.11 21.35 -31.52
N GLY A 159 28.43 20.71 -30.57
CA GLY A 159 27.66 19.51 -30.82
C GLY A 159 26.26 19.78 -31.38
N VAL A 160 25.71 18.80 -32.08
CA VAL A 160 24.30 18.75 -32.52
C VAL A 160 23.81 17.32 -32.33
N VAL A 161 22.59 17.16 -31.85
CA VAL A 161 21.90 15.86 -31.84
C VAL A 161 20.99 15.79 -33.06
N GLU A 162 21.14 14.76 -33.89
CA GLU A 162 20.36 14.61 -35.11
C GLU A 162 18.86 14.42 -34.82
N VAL A 163 18.01 14.96 -35.69
CA VAL A 163 16.55 14.90 -35.53
C VAL A 163 16.03 13.46 -35.48
N ASP A 164 16.62 12.56 -36.28
CA ASP A 164 16.25 11.14 -36.31
C ASP A 164 16.56 10.44 -34.98
N GLU A 165 17.64 10.82 -34.28
CA GLU A 165 17.98 10.28 -32.95
C GLU A 165 16.97 10.76 -31.89
N LEU A 166 16.55 12.04 -31.96
CA LEU A 166 15.49 12.58 -31.12
C LEU A 166 14.14 11.89 -31.37
N GLN A 167 13.80 11.64 -32.64
CA GLN A 167 12.58 10.92 -33.01
C GLN A 167 12.63 9.47 -32.50
N SER A 168 13.77 8.79 -32.66
CA SER A 168 13.97 7.42 -32.15
C SER A 168 13.75 7.31 -30.63
N ILE A 169 14.19 8.30 -29.86
CA ILE A 169 13.93 8.36 -28.41
C ILE A 169 12.45 8.55 -28.12
N SER A 170 11.80 9.50 -28.80
CA SER A 170 10.37 9.73 -28.66
C SER A 170 9.56 8.47 -28.96
N ASP A 171 9.89 7.77 -30.04
CA ASP A 171 9.21 6.54 -30.44
C ASP A 171 9.48 5.40 -29.45
N SER A 172 10.72 5.27 -28.98
CA SER A 172 11.08 4.23 -28.03
C SER A 172 10.42 4.44 -26.67
N VAL A 173 10.35 5.68 -26.18
CA VAL A 173 9.64 6.00 -24.95
C VAL A 173 8.13 5.78 -25.11
N THR A 174 7.57 6.13 -26.27
CA THR A 174 6.17 5.82 -26.60
C THR A 174 5.93 4.31 -26.54
N ARG A 175 6.80 3.50 -27.16
CA ARG A 175 6.73 2.03 -27.08
C ARG A 175 6.83 1.52 -25.65
N LEU A 176 7.76 2.04 -24.85
CA LEU A 176 7.92 1.66 -23.44
C LEU A 176 6.70 2.05 -22.57
N ASN A 177 6.00 3.13 -22.92
CA ASN A 177 4.75 3.51 -22.25
C ASN A 177 3.59 2.58 -22.62
N HIS A 178 3.58 2.05 -23.84
CA HIS A 178 2.56 1.12 -24.33
C HIS A 178 2.83 -0.34 -23.96
N ASP A 179 4.07 -0.68 -23.62
CA ASP A 179 4.40 -2.00 -23.11
C ASP A 179 3.58 -2.28 -21.83
N SER A 180 2.87 -3.40 -21.85
CA SER A 180 1.98 -3.85 -20.78
C SER A 180 2.70 -4.09 -19.45
N SER A 181 4.04 -4.20 -19.46
CA SER A 181 4.84 -4.28 -18.25
C SER A 181 4.80 -2.93 -17.50
N LYS A 182 3.93 -2.84 -16.48
CA LYS A 182 3.75 -1.62 -15.66
C LYS A 182 5.06 -1.06 -15.06
N GLN A 183 6.11 -1.88 -14.96
CA GLN A 183 7.39 -1.52 -14.35
C GLN A 183 8.13 -0.43 -15.14
N HIS A 184 8.20 -0.50 -16.48
CA HIS A 184 8.94 0.48 -17.28
C HIS A 184 8.34 1.90 -17.24
N ARG A 185 7.02 2.00 -17.00
CA ARG A 185 6.33 3.29 -16.89
C ARG A 185 6.75 4.06 -15.63
N LEU A 186 7.19 3.35 -14.60
CA LEU A 186 7.61 3.89 -13.30
C LEU A 186 9.13 4.10 -13.21
N ALA A 187 9.90 3.70 -14.23
CA ALA A 187 11.35 3.80 -14.23
C ALA A 187 11.85 5.25 -14.24
N CYS A 188 12.97 5.48 -13.55
CA CYS A 188 13.75 6.71 -13.68
C CYS A 188 14.40 6.76 -15.06
N ARG A 189 14.09 7.83 -15.81
CA ARG A 189 14.61 8.02 -17.18
C ARG A 189 15.84 8.91 -17.15
N ILE A 190 16.96 8.38 -17.66
CA ILE A 190 18.26 9.04 -17.63
C ILE A 190 18.77 9.23 -19.07
N ALA A 191 19.01 10.47 -19.47
CA ALA A 191 19.67 10.78 -20.73
C ALA A 191 21.17 11.03 -20.49
N LEU A 192 22.01 10.51 -21.37
CA LEU A 192 23.42 10.85 -21.43
C LEU A 192 23.67 11.67 -22.70
N VAL A 193 24.40 12.77 -22.58
CA VAL A 193 24.80 13.62 -23.71
C VAL A 193 26.12 14.28 -23.35
N HIS A 194 27.03 14.51 -24.29
CA HIS A 194 28.31 15.14 -23.95
C HIS A 194 28.18 16.66 -23.82
N HIS A 195 27.67 17.32 -24.86
CA HIS A 195 27.52 18.77 -24.90
C HIS A 195 26.31 19.28 -24.08
N HIS A 196 26.34 20.56 -23.73
CA HIS A 196 25.36 21.19 -22.87
C HIS A 196 23.97 21.33 -23.52
N VAL A 197 22.94 20.96 -22.77
CA VAL A 197 21.52 21.12 -23.17
C VAL A 197 20.90 22.45 -22.71
N ILE A 198 21.59 23.18 -21.83
CA ILE A 198 21.23 24.50 -21.33
C ILE A 198 22.48 25.38 -21.19
N PRO A 199 22.35 26.71 -21.23
CA PRO A 199 23.47 27.62 -20.95
C PRO A 199 24.04 27.38 -19.55
N LEU A 200 25.35 27.57 -19.42
CA LEU A 200 26.07 27.45 -18.15
C LEU A 200 26.46 28.84 -17.67
N PRO A 201 26.53 29.07 -16.35
CA PRO A 201 27.04 30.33 -15.83
C PRO A 201 28.48 30.55 -16.33
N LEU A 202 28.71 31.71 -16.95
CA LEU A 202 30.05 32.13 -17.34
C LEU A 202 30.92 32.27 -16.09
N ASP A 203 32.13 31.71 -16.15
CA ASP A 203 33.17 31.94 -15.16
C ASP A 203 33.69 33.39 -15.29
N PRO A 204 33.36 34.29 -14.33
CA PRO A 204 33.71 35.71 -14.44
C PRO A 204 35.22 35.96 -14.38
N ASP A 205 36.00 34.98 -13.91
CA ASP A 205 37.45 35.12 -13.75
C ASP A 205 38.24 34.77 -15.03
N ARG A 206 37.57 34.26 -16.09
CA ARG A 206 38.20 34.03 -17.40
C ARG A 206 38.34 35.32 -18.20
N LYS A 207 39.37 36.11 -17.89
CA LYS A 207 39.57 37.47 -18.44
C LYS A 207 40.37 37.57 -19.75
N THR A 208 40.86 36.49 -20.36
CA THR A 208 41.71 36.64 -21.56
C THR A 208 40.89 36.94 -22.82
N PRO A 209 41.31 37.88 -23.69
CA PRO A 209 40.60 38.19 -24.93
C PRO A 209 40.45 36.99 -25.88
N LEU A 210 41.45 36.10 -25.91
CA LEU A 210 41.40 34.84 -26.66
C LEU A 210 40.36 33.88 -26.08
N ALA A 211 40.23 33.84 -24.74
CA ALA A 211 39.17 33.08 -24.08
C ALA A 211 37.78 33.61 -24.43
N LYS A 212 37.58 34.89 -24.72
CA LYS A 212 36.25 35.40 -25.13
C LYS A 212 35.79 34.90 -26.51
N VAL A 213 36.72 34.70 -27.45
CA VAL A 213 36.39 34.22 -28.81
C VAL A 213 36.25 32.70 -28.84
N VAL A 214 37.07 31.98 -28.07
CA VAL A 214 37.04 30.51 -28.01
C VAL A 214 35.95 30.01 -27.04
N ASN A 215 35.63 30.76 -25.99
CA ASN A 215 34.59 30.41 -25.01
C ASN A 215 33.25 31.14 -25.25
N ASP A 216 32.96 31.55 -26.49
CA ASP A 216 31.59 31.94 -26.81
C ASP A 216 30.65 30.77 -26.46
N GLU A 217 29.58 31.01 -25.69
CA GLU A 217 28.58 29.98 -25.37
C GLU A 217 28.07 29.29 -26.64
N SER A 218 28.12 29.98 -27.78
CA SER A 218 27.78 29.46 -29.10
C SER A 218 28.59 28.23 -29.53
N THR A 219 29.78 27.98 -28.95
CA THR A 219 30.63 26.81 -29.25
C THR A 219 30.43 25.64 -28.29
N LYS A 220 29.77 25.87 -27.16
CA LYS A 220 29.64 24.91 -26.03
C LYS A 220 28.24 24.32 -25.92
N LEU A 221 27.24 25.18 -26.18
CA LEU A 221 25.84 24.80 -26.17
C LEU A 221 25.49 24.01 -27.43
N LEU A 222 24.70 22.94 -27.27
CA LEU A 222 24.16 22.19 -28.40
C LEU A 222 23.51 23.12 -29.44
N GLY A 223 23.79 22.88 -30.72
CA GLY A 223 23.21 23.65 -31.83
C GLY A 223 21.68 23.70 -31.81
N ASN A 224 21.07 22.63 -31.31
CA ASN A 224 19.63 22.47 -31.16
C ASN A 224 19.20 22.20 -29.70
N ALA A 225 19.92 22.76 -28.72
CA ALA A 225 19.67 22.57 -27.28
C ALA A 225 18.19 22.69 -26.86
N GLY A 226 17.47 23.69 -27.39
CA GLY A 226 16.06 23.89 -27.10
C GLY A 226 15.17 22.76 -27.62
N GLN A 227 15.46 22.23 -28.82
CA GLN A 227 14.73 21.08 -29.39
C GLN A 227 15.02 19.81 -28.58
N VAL A 228 16.30 19.56 -28.25
CA VAL A 228 16.71 18.41 -27.44
C VAL A 228 16.02 18.44 -26.08
N SER A 229 16.11 19.56 -25.35
CA SER A 229 15.46 19.72 -24.05
C SER A 229 13.94 19.53 -24.13
N ALA A 230 13.28 20.06 -25.15
CA ALA A 230 11.84 19.88 -25.34
C ALA A 230 11.46 18.41 -25.59
N VAL A 231 12.23 17.68 -26.40
CA VAL A 231 12.01 16.26 -26.65
C VAL A 231 12.25 15.43 -25.39
N LEU A 232 13.34 15.67 -24.66
CA LEU A 232 13.64 14.96 -23.41
C LEU A 232 12.57 15.20 -22.34
N MET A 233 12.11 16.45 -22.18
CA MET A 233 11.01 16.73 -21.24
C MET A 233 9.70 16.05 -21.67
N LYS A 234 9.35 16.09 -22.96
CA LYS A 234 8.17 15.39 -23.49
C LYS A 234 8.26 13.88 -23.27
N ALA A 235 9.47 13.32 -23.41
CA ALA A 235 9.79 11.92 -23.16
C ALA A 235 9.85 11.57 -21.65
N GLY A 236 9.60 12.51 -20.74
CA GLY A 236 9.58 12.23 -19.31
C GLY A 236 10.95 11.89 -18.74
N VAL A 237 12.02 12.44 -19.32
CA VAL A 237 13.40 12.29 -18.84
C VAL A 237 13.64 13.05 -17.54
N ASN A 238 13.97 12.30 -16.49
CA ASN A 238 14.11 12.82 -15.14
C ASN A 238 15.50 13.43 -14.88
N LEU A 239 16.53 12.82 -15.47
CA LEU A 239 17.92 13.20 -15.25
C LEU A 239 18.67 13.23 -16.58
N VAL A 240 19.39 14.32 -16.83
CA VAL A 240 20.33 14.46 -17.95
C VAL A 240 21.73 14.56 -17.37
N LEU A 241 22.61 13.64 -17.77
CA LEU A 241 24.01 13.63 -17.41
C LEU A 241 24.82 14.14 -18.60
N HIS A 242 25.74 15.09 -18.36
CA HIS A 242 26.61 15.61 -19.40
C HIS A 242 28.02 16.01 -18.93
N GLY A 243 28.86 16.43 -19.90
CA GLY A 243 30.27 16.77 -19.73
C GLY A 243 30.68 18.02 -20.51
N HIS A 244 31.82 17.96 -21.20
CA HIS A 244 32.38 18.92 -22.19
C HIS A 244 33.19 20.08 -21.62
N GLU A 245 32.68 20.76 -20.60
CA GLU A 245 33.32 22.00 -20.12
C GLU A 245 34.24 21.82 -18.91
N HIS A 246 34.39 20.58 -18.43
CA HIS A 246 35.30 20.21 -17.35
C HIS A 246 34.97 20.86 -16.00
N PHE A 247 33.77 21.42 -15.83
CA PHE A 247 33.29 22.02 -14.60
C PHE A 247 31.95 21.43 -14.17
N GLU A 248 31.76 21.39 -12.86
CA GLU A 248 30.57 20.84 -12.25
C GLU A 248 29.40 21.82 -12.30
N PHE A 249 28.21 21.30 -12.61
CA PHE A 249 26.99 22.11 -12.67
C PHE A 249 25.77 21.24 -12.42
N VAL A 250 24.76 21.79 -11.75
CA VAL A 250 23.46 21.15 -11.56
C VAL A 250 22.36 22.20 -11.74
N ALA A 251 21.36 21.90 -12.55
CA ALA A 251 20.18 22.73 -12.72
C ALA A 251 18.91 21.89 -12.81
N ARG A 252 17.76 22.55 -12.62
CA ARG A 252 16.43 21.96 -12.82
C ARG A 252 15.72 22.75 -13.91
N LEU A 253 15.24 22.05 -14.92
CA LEU A 253 14.44 22.62 -16.00
C LEU A 253 12.98 22.19 -15.83
N GLY A 254 12.10 23.16 -15.59
CA GLY A 254 10.65 22.98 -15.59
C GLY A 254 10.03 23.60 -16.84
N HIS A 255 8.88 23.07 -17.28
CA HIS A 255 8.14 23.63 -18.42
C HIS A 255 6.70 23.91 -18.01
N ASP A 256 6.34 25.19 -17.93
CA ASP A 256 4.98 25.63 -17.58
C ASP A 256 4.10 25.82 -18.83
N ARG A 257 4.02 24.79 -19.69
CA ARG A 257 3.02 24.83 -20.78
C ARG A 257 1.67 24.52 -20.16
N ALA A 258 0.76 25.49 -20.22
CA ALA A 258 -0.58 25.46 -19.64
C ALA A 258 -1.23 24.06 -19.72
N GLY A 259 -1.31 23.40 -18.56
CA GLY A 259 -2.18 22.23 -18.35
C GLY A 259 -1.53 20.84 -18.43
N SER A 260 -0.39 20.64 -19.10
CA SER A 260 0.11 19.27 -19.32
C SER A 260 1.31 18.86 -18.45
N TYR A 261 2.14 19.77 -17.95
CA TYR A 261 3.36 19.41 -17.21
C TYR A 261 3.58 20.21 -15.92
N LYS A 262 2.50 20.74 -15.34
CA LYS A 262 2.57 21.46 -14.06
C LYS A 262 3.20 20.52 -13.02
N ASN A 263 4.34 20.92 -12.45
CA ASN A 263 5.17 20.16 -11.48
C ASN A 263 6.15 19.13 -12.06
N TYR A 264 6.24 18.97 -13.38
CA TYR A 264 7.29 18.14 -13.98
C TYR A 264 8.58 18.95 -14.16
N PHE A 265 9.69 18.40 -13.70
CA PHE A 265 11.02 18.95 -13.95
C PHE A 265 12.00 17.85 -14.38
N MET A 266 13.03 18.30 -15.09
CA MET A 266 14.18 17.50 -15.51
C MET A 266 15.42 18.08 -14.82
N THR A 267 16.15 17.25 -14.09
CA THR A 267 17.42 17.64 -13.49
C THR A 267 18.54 17.44 -14.51
N ILE A 268 19.44 18.40 -14.62
CA ILE A 268 20.56 18.39 -15.55
C ILE A 268 21.83 18.49 -14.71
N SER A 269 22.77 17.56 -14.89
CA SER A 269 24.02 17.51 -14.15
C SER A 269 25.23 17.38 -15.07
N ALA A 270 26.19 18.29 -14.92
CA ALA A 270 27.50 18.26 -15.53
C ALA A 270 28.51 17.71 -14.53
N ALA A 271 29.22 16.64 -14.85
CA ALA A 271 30.35 16.19 -14.02
C ALA A 271 31.60 17.03 -14.35
N PRO A 272 32.50 17.22 -13.38
CA PRO A 272 33.82 17.77 -13.68
C PRO A 272 34.63 16.78 -14.53
N GLN A 273 35.69 17.27 -15.18
CA GLN A 273 36.64 16.40 -15.87
C GLN A 273 37.19 15.34 -14.91
N ALA A 274 37.34 14.10 -15.37
CA ALA A 274 37.78 12.97 -14.56
C ALA A 274 39.00 13.29 -13.70
N SER A 275 40.01 13.96 -14.26
CA SER A 275 41.23 14.36 -13.55
C SER A 275 41.02 15.33 -12.39
N LYS A 276 39.83 15.94 -12.27
CA LYS A 276 39.44 16.85 -11.20
C LYS A 276 38.43 16.24 -10.24
N GLY A 277 37.53 15.39 -10.73
CA GLY A 277 36.44 14.87 -9.93
C GLY A 277 35.52 13.89 -10.65
N PHE A 278 34.49 13.43 -9.93
CA PHE A 278 33.32 12.75 -10.48
C PHE A 278 32.10 12.97 -9.58
N HIS A 279 30.92 12.55 -10.03
CA HIS A 279 29.68 12.58 -9.26
C HIS A 279 29.20 11.18 -8.88
N LEU A 280 28.65 11.03 -7.69
CA LEU A 280 27.87 9.85 -7.28
C LEU A 280 26.42 10.26 -7.09
N ILE A 281 25.53 9.75 -7.95
CA ILE A 281 24.09 9.96 -7.86
C ILE A 281 23.50 8.83 -7.03
N ARG A 282 22.99 9.15 -5.85
CA ARG A 282 22.56 8.22 -4.82
C ARG A 282 21.03 8.23 -4.71
N PHE A 283 20.42 7.08 -5.00
CA PHE A 283 18.99 6.82 -4.87
C PHE A 283 18.73 6.15 -3.53
N LYS A 284 18.14 6.88 -2.59
CA LYS A 284 17.87 6.38 -1.24
C LYS A 284 16.61 5.53 -1.21
N PRO A 285 16.51 4.55 -0.29
CA PRO A 285 15.27 3.79 -0.04
C PRO A 285 14.08 4.67 0.33
N SER A 286 14.31 5.90 0.80
CA SER A 286 13.25 6.89 1.06
C SER A 286 12.61 7.46 -0.21
N GLY A 287 13.20 7.23 -1.38
CA GLY A 287 12.81 7.82 -2.67
C GLY A 287 13.51 9.15 -2.99
N ASN A 288 14.32 9.68 -2.06
CA ASN A 288 15.14 10.87 -2.31
C ASN A 288 16.33 10.53 -3.21
N VAL A 289 16.71 11.47 -4.07
CA VAL A 289 17.90 11.35 -4.92
C VAL A 289 18.85 12.50 -4.65
N GLU A 290 20.09 12.16 -4.35
CA GLU A 290 21.14 13.10 -3.99
C GLU A 290 22.34 12.94 -4.91
N LEU A 291 23.05 14.04 -5.15
CA LEU A 291 24.31 14.06 -5.86
C LEU A 291 25.42 14.37 -4.87
N GLU A 292 26.37 13.45 -4.76
CA GLU A 292 27.59 13.60 -3.98
C GLU A 292 28.74 13.93 -4.93
N LYS A 293 29.49 14.96 -4.62
CA LYS A 293 30.64 15.39 -5.42
C LYS A 293 31.91 14.80 -4.86
N TYR A 294 32.77 14.28 -5.72
CA TYR A 294 34.07 13.74 -5.36
C TYR A 294 35.15 14.52 -6.10
N GLY A 295 36.06 15.14 -5.37
CA GLY A 295 37.16 15.95 -5.92
C GLY A 295 38.53 15.31 -5.64
N LEU A 296 39.49 15.48 -6.54
CA LEU A 296 40.85 14.96 -6.36
C LEU A 296 41.65 15.86 -5.40
N SER A 297 41.93 15.40 -4.17
CA SER A 297 42.58 16.22 -3.13
C SER A 297 44.11 16.17 -3.15
N SER A 298 44.70 15.03 -3.55
CA SER A 298 46.12 14.74 -3.29
C SER A 298 46.78 13.81 -4.31
N GLN A 299 46.26 13.71 -5.54
CA GLN A 299 46.65 12.74 -6.58
C GLN A 299 46.46 11.25 -6.23
N VAL A 300 46.23 10.90 -4.96
CA VAL A 300 46.14 9.52 -4.49
C VAL A 300 44.69 9.05 -4.27
N ALA A 301 43.77 9.97 -3.95
CA ALA A 301 42.37 9.63 -3.71
C ALA A 301 41.43 10.77 -4.10
N TYR A 302 40.20 10.40 -4.47
CA TYR A 302 39.08 11.35 -4.51
C TYR A 302 38.44 11.45 -3.14
N GLU A 303 38.23 12.67 -2.68
CA GLU A 303 37.58 12.98 -1.42
C GLU A 303 36.15 13.47 -1.69
N LYS A 304 35.23 13.01 -0.84
CA LYS A 304 33.84 13.45 -0.88
C LYS A 304 33.76 14.90 -0.42
N ASN A 305 33.15 15.77 -1.23
CA ASN A 305 32.74 17.09 -0.79
C ASN A 305 31.66 16.94 0.32
N PRO A 306 31.79 17.64 1.46
CA PRO A 306 30.85 17.51 2.58
C PRO A 306 29.40 17.85 2.22
N THR A 307 29.17 18.62 1.15
CA THR A 307 27.83 19.04 0.74
C THR A 307 27.29 18.13 -0.37
N SER A 308 26.17 17.45 -0.11
CA SER A 308 25.37 16.80 -1.16
C SER A 308 24.32 17.76 -1.72
N VAL A 309 23.98 17.56 -3.00
CA VAL A 309 22.94 18.34 -3.68
C VAL A 309 21.70 17.46 -3.84
N SER A 310 20.56 17.90 -3.30
CA SER A 310 19.29 17.19 -3.50
C SER A 310 18.82 17.38 -4.95
N LEU A 311 18.82 16.29 -5.72
CA LEU A 311 18.34 16.30 -7.10
C LEU A 311 16.82 16.32 -7.13
N TRP A 312 16.18 15.51 -6.27
CA TRP A 312 14.75 15.58 -5.97
C TRP A 312 14.37 14.81 -4.71
N THR A 313 13.23 15.17 -4.12
CA THR A 313 12.59 14.44 -3.02
C THR A 313 11.69 13.32 -3.52
N ASN A 314 11.30 12.39 -2.63
CA ASN A 314 10.32 11.37 -2.97
C ASN A 314 8.97 11.97 -3.40
N GLU A 315 8.53 13.08 -2.80
CA GLU A 315 7.27 13.72 -3.18
C GLU A 315 7.33 14.30 -4.61
N GLU A 316 8.43 14.95 -4.95
CA GLU A 316 8.70 15.44 -6.31
C GLU A 316 8.74 14.29 -7.32
N TRP A 317 9.36 13.17 -6.95
CA TRP A 317 9.41 11.95 -7.74
C TRP A 317 8.02 11.36 -8.00
N GLN A 318 7.22 11.20 -6.94
CA GLN A 318 5.84 10.71 -7.06
C GLN A 318 5.00 11.64 -7.93
N ALA A 319 5.12 12.96 -7.78
CA ALA A 319 4.42 13.92 -8.63
C ALA A 319 4.79 13.75 -10.12
N SER A 320 6.08 13.57 -10.41
CA SER A 320 6.60 13.38 -11.77
C SER A 320 6.11 12.08 -12.41
N ILE A 321 6.20 10.95 -11.68
CA ILE A 321 5.68 9.67 -12.15
C ILE A 321 4.17 9.76 -12.34
N TRP A 322 3.45 10.28 -11.34
CA TRP A 322 2.01 10.36 -11.35
C TRP A 322 1.52 11.16 -12.56
N GLY A 323 2.10 12.33 -12.83
CA GLY A 323 1.73 13.17 -13.97
C GLY A 323 1.99 12.52 -15.34
N ARG A 324 2.91 11.54 -15.40
CA ARG A 324 3.18 10.74 -16.59
C ARG A 324 2.12 9.68 -16.81
N ILE A 325 1.84 8.87 -15.79
CA ILE A 325 0.97 7.69 -15.91
C ILE A 325 -0.53 8.02 -15.84
N SER A 326 -0.91 9.07 -15.09
CA SER A 326 -2.31 9.45 -14.89
C SER A 326 -2.97 9.97 -16.16
N LYS A 327 -2.19 10.52 -17.10
CA LYS A 327 -2.70 10.94 -18.41
C LYS A 327 -3.15 9.78 -19.25
N ASP A 328 -2.47 8.64 -19.20
CA ASP A 328 -2.88 7.48 -20.02
C ASP A 328 -3.96 6.66 -19.33
N ASP A 329 -3.88 6.55 -18.00
CA ASP A 329 -4.70 5.64 -17.20
C ASP A 329 -5.98 6.29 -16.68
N GLY A 330 -6.03 7.62 -16.63
CA GLY A 330 -7.03 8.37 -15.87
C GLY A 330 -6.70 8.40 -14.37
N TYR A 331 -7.46 9.20 -13.63
CA TYR A 331 -7.24 9.41 -12.20
C TYR A 331 -8.46 9.98 -11.48
N TYR A 332 -8.42 9.91 -10.16
CA TYR A 332 -9.31 10.61 -9.25
C TYR A 332 -8.64 11.90 -8.78
N GLU A 333 -9.32 13.06 -8.89
CA GLU A 333 -8.76 14.30 -8.35
C GLU A 333 -8.62 14.20 -6.83
N LYS A 334 -9.62 13.63 -6.15
CA LYS A 334 -9.61 13.45 -4.71
C LYS A 334 -10.35 12.19 -4.28
N MET A 335 -9.78 11.50 -3.31
CA MET A 335 -10.40 10.38 -2.59
C MET A 335 -10.39 10.71 -1.10
N THR A 336 -11.57 10.73 -0.48
CA THR A 336 -11.71 10.86 0.97
C THR A 336 -12.28 9.56 1.52
N LEU A 337 -11.59 8.96 2.49
CA LEU A 337 -12.05 7.75 3.17
C LEU A 337 -12.13 8.01 4.67
N ARG A 338 -13.30 7.76 5.27
CA ARG A 338 -13.51 7.87 6.71
C ARG A 338 -13.97 6.52 7.24
N SER A 339 -13.16 5.94 8.10
CA SER A 339 -13.39 4.63 8.71
C SER A 339 -13.67 4.80 10.20
N TYR A 340 -14.77 4.25 10.66
CA TYR A 340 -15.22 4.34 12.04
C TYR A 340 -15.32 2.93 12.60
N LEU A 341 -14.50 2.64 13.60
CA LEU A 341 -14.55 1.39 14.35
C LEU A 341 -15.41 1.59 15.59
N ASN A 342 -16.34 0.67 15.82
CA ASN A 342 -17.12 0.64 17.05
C ASN A 342 -16.49 -0.31 18.08
N ARG A 343 -17.07 -0.39 19.28
CA ARG A 343 -16.56 -1.24 20.38
C ARG A 343 -16.64 -2.74 20.08
N LEU A 344 -17.45 -3.12 19.09
CA LEU A 344 -17.64 -4.49 18.65
C LEU A 344 -16.72 -4.84 17.47
N GLY A 345 -15.79 -3.95 17.09
CA GLY A 345 -14.93 -4.17 15.94
C GLY A 345 -15.68 -4.23 14.61
N ASP A 346 -16.89 -3.69 14.54
CA ASP A 346 -17.52 -3.40 13.24
C ASP A 346 -16.88 -2.14 12.65
N LEU A 347 -16.86 -2.09 11.32
CA LEU A 347 -16.35 -0.99 10.52
C LEU A 347 -17.49 -0.34 9.76
N ASP A 348 -17.74 0.93 10.04
CA ASP A 348 -18.52 1.81 9.17
C ASP A 348 -17.56 2.68 8.36
N GLN A 349 -17.64 2.65 7.04
CA GLN A 349 -16.74 3.35 6.15
C GLN A 349 -17.52 4.21 5.16
N VAL A 350 -17.12 5.47 5.04
CA VAL A 350 -17.63 6.42 4.06
C VAL A 350 -16.50 6.80 3.11
N GLY A 351 -16.66 6.48 1.83
CA GLY A 351 -15.77 6.86 0.75
C GLY A 351 -16.40 7.96 -0.11
N ILE A 352 -15.61 8.95 -0.50
CA ILE A 352 -16.02 9.99 -1.45
C ILE A 352 -14.93 10.10 -2.49
N ILE A 353 -15.26 9.80 -3.74
CA ILE A 353 -14.40 10.05 -4.91
C ILE A 353 -14.93 11.29 -5.60
N GLU A 354 -14.06 12.23 -5.93
CA GLU A 354 -14.40 13.48 -6.61
C GLU A 354 -13.64 13.59 -7.94
N LYS A 355 -14.33 14.08 -8.98
CA LYS A 355 -13.76 14.40 -10.30
C LYS A 355 -12.94 13.25 -10.88
N ILE A 356 -13.62 12.21 -11.35
CA ILE A 356 -13.00 11.09 -12.05
C ILE A 356 -12.68 11.55 -13.48
N ARG A 357 -11.43 11.39 -13.90
CA ARG A 357 -10.97 11.67 -15.26
C ARG A 357 -10.53 10.39 -15.93
N ALA A 358 -10.92 10.21 -17.18
CA ALA A 358 -10.34 9.19 -18.03
C ALA A 358 -8.94 9.59 -18.51
N GLY A 359 -8.21 8.62 -19.05
CA GLY A 359 -7.00 8.93 -19.79
C GLY A 359 -7.29 9.77 -21.03
N GLN A 360 -6.28 10.47 -21.55
CA GLN A 360 -6.38 11.30 -22.74
C GLN A 360 -6.81 10.45 -23.95
N GLY A 361 -7.85 10.90 -24.65
CA GLY A 361 -8.46 10.17 -25.75
C GLY A 361 -9.26 8.92 -25.34
N LYS A 362 -9.49 8.70 -24.04
CA LYS A 362 -10.29 7.61 -23.50
C LYS A 362 -11.55 8.15 -22.82
N ALA A 363 -12.54 7.26 -22.67
CA ALA A 363 -13.71 7.48 -21.83
C ALA A 363 -13.84 6.33 -20.82
N ILE A 364 -14.35 6.62 -19.63
CA ILE A 364 -14.71 5.62 -18.63
C ILE A 364 -16.23 5.69 -18.45
N ASN A 365 -16.92 4.67 -18.93
CA ASN A 365 -18.37 4.54 -18.81
C ASN A 365 -18.79 3.78 -17.54
N SER A 366 -17.88 3.07 -16.88
CA SER A 366 -18.13 2.34 -15.65
C SER A 366 -16.85 2.08 -14.86
N LEU A 367 -16.96 2.01 -13.54
CA LEU A 367 -15.88 1.64 -12.63
C LEU A 367 -16.19 0.28 -11.99
N MET A 368 -15.21 -0.61 -11.90
CA MET A 368 -15.39 -1.89 -11.20
C MET A 368 -15.21 -1.70 -9.70
N VAL A 369 -16.28 -1.46 -8.93
CA VAL A 369 -16.16 -1.30 -7.48
C VAL A 369 -15.98 -2.67 -6.82
N ARG A 370 -14.92 -2.82 -6.03
CA ARG A 370 -14.66 -4.02 -5.22
C ARG A 370 -14.55 -3.66 -3.74
N ILE A 371 -15.47 -4.14 -2.93
CA ILE A 371 -15.49 -3.99 -1.47
C ILE A 371 -15.24 -5.38 -0.89
N LYS A 372 -14.23 -5.52 -0.03
CA LYS A 372 -13.89 -6.78 0.62
C LYS A 372 -13.94 -6.60 2.14
N GLY A 373 -14.55 -7.55 2.84
CA GLY A 373 -14.47 -7.66 4.30
C GLY A 373 -13.05 -7.98 4.76
N GLU A 374 -12.60 -7.34 5.83
CA GLU A 374 -11.29 -7.58 6.42
C GLU A 374 -11.38 -8.79 7.39
N GLY A 375 -10.64 -9.86 7.11
CA GLY A 375 -10.58 -11.08 7.94
C GLY A 375 -11.70 -12.09 7.68
N GLY A 376 -11.40 -13.39 7.85
CA GLY A 376 -12.27 -14.53 7.50
C GLY A 376 -13.50 -14.76 8.41
N LEU A 377 -13.84 -13.76 9.23
CA LEU A 377 -15.03 -13.72 10.09
C LEU A 377 -15.91 -12.51 9.85
N SER A 378 -15.45 -11.58 9.01
CA SER A 378 -16.19 -10.38 8.68
C SER A 378 -17.30 -10.70 7.67
N TRP A 379 -18.35 -9.87 7.68
CA TRP A 379 -19.33 -9.91 6.60
C TRP A 379 -19.79 -8.51 6.25
N LEU A 380 -20.08 -8.33 4.97
CA LEU A 380 -20.64 -7.09 4.44
C LEU A 380 -22.13 -7.01 4.79
N ASP A 381 -22.50 -6.03 5.62
CA ASP A 381 -23.88 -5.80 6.09
C ASP A 381 -24.62 -4.80 5.21
N ASN A 382 -23.95 -3.70 4.84
CA ASN A 382 -24.52 -2.68 3.99
C ASN A 382 -23.46 -2.15 3.02
N ALA A 383 -23.83 -1.94 1.76
CA ALA A 383 -23.03 -1.25 0.76
C ALA A 383 -23.95 -0.36 -0.07
N ASN A 384 -23.90 0.95 0.13
CA ASN A 384 -24.61 1.93 -0.67
C ASN A 384 -23.62 2.69 -1.55
N LEU A 385 -24.00 2.91 -2.81
CA LEU A 385 -23.26 3.74 -3.75
C LEU A 385 -24.22 4.78 -4.31
N SER A 386 -23.82 6.04 -4.31
CA SER A 386 -24.60 7.15 -4.86
C SER A 386 -23.73 8.15 -5.61
N ASP A 387 -24.26 8.75 -6.67
CA ASP A 387 -23.53 9.78 -7.41
C ASP A 387 -23.35 11.06 -6.58
N SER A 388 -22.16 11.65 -6.68
CA SER A 388 -21.85 12.94 -6.04
C SER A 388 -22.20 14.07 -7.02
N PRO A 389 -23.01 15.12 -6.70
CA PRO A 389 -23.73 15.42 -5.47
C PRO A 389 -25.26 15.29 -5.66
N GLY A 390 -25.83 14.13 -5.30
CA GLY A 390 -27.20 14.04 -4.79
C GLY A 390 -28.38 14.26 -5.76
N LYS A 391 -28.18 14.19 -7.08
CA LYS A 391 -29.29 14.42 -8.05
C LYS A 391 -29.90 13.16 -8.66
N THR A 392 -29.26 12.01 -8.55
CA THR A 392 -29.82 10.73 -8.99
C THR A 392 -29.30 9.65 -8.06
N ALA A 393 -30.18 9.00 -7.32
CA ALA A 393 -29.82 7.72 -6.74
C ALA A 393 -29.45 6.81 -7.91
N CYS A 394 -28.22 6.29 -7.94
CA CYS A 394 -27.95 5.13 -8.76
C CYS A 394 -28.90 4.04 -8.32
N ASP A 395 -29.46 3.29 -9.27
CA ASP A 395 -30.21 2.09 -8.93
C ASP A 395 -29.35 1.29 -7.95
N PRO A 396 -29.88 0.89 -6.78
CA PRO A 396 -29.12 0.13 -5.82
C PRO A 396 -28.56 -1.08 -6.53
N LEU A 397 -27.23 -1.15 -6.60
CA LEU A 397 -26.57 -2.17 -7.40
C LEU A 397 -26.99 -3.54 -6.86
N PRO A 398 -27.37 -4.48 -7.74
CA PRO A 398 -27.89 -5.76 -7.30
C PRO A 398 -26.81 -6.51 -6.52
N MET A 399 -27.00 -6.69 -5.20
CA MET A 399 -26.15 -7.56 -4.39
C MET A 399 -26.32 -9.00 -4.89
N LYS A 400 -25.33 -9.49 -5.66
CA LYS A 400 -25.19 -10.92 -5.92
C LYS A 400 -24.66 -11.59 -4.64
N SER A 401 -25.56 -11.89 -3.71
CA SER A 401 -25.25 -12.73 -2.55
C SER A 401 -25.07 -14.17 -3.03
N THR A 402 -23.84 -14.62 -3.22
CA THR A 402 -23.54 -16.06 -3.24
C THR A 402 -23.42 -16.52 -1.79
N ALA A 403 -24.17 -17.55 -1.41
CA ALA A 403 -24.28 -18.03 -0.02
C ALA A 403 -22.91 -18.41 0.60
N ALA A 404 -21.90 -18.71 -0.22
CA ALA A 404 -20.59 -19.22 0.21
C ALA A 404 -19.45 -18.18 0.23
N SER A 405 -19.62 -16.94 -0.25
CA SER A 405 -18.53 -15.95 -0.29
C SER A 405 -18.99 -14.52 0.02
N ARG A 406 -19.66 -14.34 1.16
CA ARG A 406 -20.11 -13.04 1.71
C ARG A 406 -18.98 -12.04 2.06
N GLU A 407 -17.77 -12.31 1.60
CA GLU A 407 -16.56 -11.55 1.88
C GLU A 407 -16.28 -10.46 0.82
N ILE A 408 -16.83 -10.58 -0.40
CA ILE A 408 -16.49 -9.67 -1.51
C ILE A 408 -17.76 -9.22 -2.23
N TYR A 409 -17.96 -7.92 -2.30
CA TYR A 409 -18.85 -7.28 -3.25
C TYR A 409 -18.02 -6.78 -4.43
N GLU A 410 -18.40 -7.16 -5.64
CA GLU A 410 -17.75 -6.72 -6.87
C GLU A 410 -18.79 -6.47 -7.96
N GLY A 411 -18.77 -5.28 -8.55
CA GLY A 411 -19.71 -4.93 -9.61
C GLY A 411 -19.38 -3.62 -10.32
N PRO A 412 -19.83 -3.46 -11.57
CA PRO A 412 -19.66 -2.22 -12.31
C PRO A 412 -20.59 -1.13 -11.75
N LEU A 413 -20.02 0.05 -11.49
CA LEU A 413 -20.71 1.29 -11.21
C LEU A 413 -20.73 2.11 -12.52
N PRO A 414 -21.87 2.18 -13.23
CA PRO A 414 -21.96 3.00 -14.44
C PRO A 414 -21.76 4.48 -14.09
N LEU A 415 -20.98 5.19 -14.91
CA LEU A 415 -20.76 6.63 -14.78
C LEU A 415 -21.70 7.36 -15.74
N LYS A 416 -22.52 8.27 -15.22
CA LYS A 416 -23.45 9.10 -16.01
C LYS A 416 -23.32 10.57 -15.58
N PRO A 417 -22.70 11.45 -16.39
CA PRO A 417 -22.12 11.18 -17.71
C PRO A 417 -20.88 10.27 -17.65
N GLU A 418 -20.42 9.74 -18.78
CA GLU A 418 -19.11 9.08 -18.79
C GLU A 418 -17.99 10.07 -18.40
N ALA A 419 -16.94 9.57 -17.74
CA ALA A 419 -15.78 10.39 -17.46
C ALA A 419 -14.92 10.49 -18.72
N THR A 420 -14.52 11.70 -19.10
CA THR A 420 -13.48 11.94 -20.11
C THR A 420 -12.32 12.69 -19.47
N TYR A 421 -11.24 12.92 -20.21
CA TYR A 421 -10.13 13.73 -19.72
C TYR A 421 -10.55 15.19 -19.49
N ASP A 422 -11.28 15.79 -20.44
CA ASP A 422 -11.66 17.20 -20.41
C ASP A 422 -12.92 17.47 -19.57
N VAL A 423 -13.89 16.54 -19.62
CA VAL A 423 -15.14 16.61 -18.85
C VAL A 423 -15.13 15.50 -17.79
N PRO A 424 -14.63 15.78 -16.56
CA PRO A 424 -14.59 14.78 -15.50
C PRO A 424 -15.99 14.41 -15.02
N HIS A 425 -16.21 13.14 -14.67
CA HIS A 425 -17.40 12.75 -13.92
C HIS A 425 -17.31 13.33 -12.49
N PRO A 426 -18.38 13.89 -11.92
CA PRO A 426 -18.32 14.58 -10.63
C PRO A 426 -17.87 13.67 -9.47
N GLY A 427 -18.08 12.36 -9.59
CA GLY A 427 -17.61 11.35 -8.64
C GLY A 427 -18.75 10.58 -8.00
N TYR A 428 -18.45 9.82 -6.95
CA TYR A 428 -19.44 9.02 -6.24
C TYR A 428 -19.13 8.96 -4.74
N ARG A 429 -20.14 8.61 -3.96
CA ARG A 429 -20.08 8.36 -2.53
C ARG A 429 -20.40 6.89 -2.26
N SER A 430 -19.58 6.24 -1.45
CA SER A 430 -19.79 4.89 -0.96
C SER A 430 -20.01 4.91 0.55
N GLU A 431 -20.98 4.15 1.03
CA GLU A 431 -21.15 3.86 2.45
C GLU A 431 -21.15 2.35 2.64
N VAL A 432 -20.24 1.86 3.48
CA VAL A 432 -20.02 0.44 3.69
C VAL A 432 -20.07 0.16 5.18
N THR A 433 -20.84 -0.83 5.59
CA THR A 433 -20.81 -1.39 6.94
C THR A 433 -20.35 -2.82 6.86
N ILE A 434 -19.23 -3.11 7.51
CA ILE A 434 -18.65 -4.45 7.61
C ILE A 434 -18.66 -4.85 9.08
N ARG A 435 -19.35 -5.93 9.39
CA ARG A 435 -19.52 -6.39 10.76
C ARG A 435 -18.42 -7.37 11.13
N ASN A 436 -18.12 -7.41 12.43
CA ASN A 436 -17.20 -8.38 13.01
C ASN A 436 -15.81 -8.34 12.34
N SER A 437 -15.36 -7.17 11.90
CA SER A 437 -14.14 -7.00 11.09
C SER A 437 -12.86 -7.13 11.91
N PHE A 438 -12.82 -6.51 13.09
CA PHE A 438 -11.57 -6.39 13.86
C PHE A 438 -11.71 -6.91 15.29
N SER A 439 -10.60 -7.33 15.86
CA SER A 439 -10.44 -7.54 17.29
C SER A 439 -10.18 -6.19 17.96
N MET A 440 -10.98 -5.83 18.97
CA MET A 440 -10.79 -4.57 19.71
C MET A 440 -10.11 -4.78 21.06
N THR A 441 -9.97 -6.04 21.49
CA THR A 441 -9.39 -6.45 22.77
C THR A 441 -8.55 -7.72 22.58
N MET A 442 -7.61 -7.99 23.49
CA MET A 442 -6.85 -9.24 23.46
C MET A 442 -7.74 -10.47 23.69
N HIS A 443 -8.89 -10.29 24.35
CA HIS A 443 -9.92 -11.33 24.42
C HIS A 443 -10.48 -11.68 23.04
N ASP A 444 -10.84 -10.66 22.24
CA ASP A 444 -11.33 -10.85 20.87
C ASP A 444 -10.28 -11.59 20.02
N VAL A 445 -9.00 -11.20 20.14
CA VAL A 445 -7.88 -11.84 19.41
C VAL A 445 -7.86 -13.34 19.69
N LYS A 446 -7.94 -13.75 20.97
CA LYS A 446 -7.97 -15.16 21.39
C LYS A 446 -9.19 -15.89 20.86
N LEU A 447 -10.38 -15.30 20.97
CA LEU A 447 -11.63 -15.91 20.52
C LEU A 447 -11.70 -16.07 19.01
N ARG A 448 -11.07 -15.17 18.26
CA ARG A 448 -11.01 -15.22 16.79
C ARG A 448 -9.86 -16.06 16.26
N ASN A 449 -8.95 -16.51 17.14
CA ASN A 449 -7.66 -17.07 16.75
C ASN A 449 -6.93 -16.16 15.74
N ALA A 450 -6.94 -14.85 16.02
CA ALA A 450 -6.38 -13.81 15.15
C ALA A 450 -4.98 -13.37 15.62
N SER A 451 -4.30 -12.58 14.79
CA SER A 451 -3.10 -11.86 15.20
C SER A 451 -3.46 -10.74 16.18
N SER A 452 -2.54 -10.36 17.07
CA SER A 452 -2.67 -9.14 17.86
C SER A 452 -2.47 -7.88 17.03
N ASP A 453 -1.90 -8.02 15.83
CA ASP A 453 -1.72 -6.91 14.89
C ASP A 453 -2.90 -6.91 13.90
N GLU A 454 -3.73 -5.88 14.01
CA GLU A 454 -4.91 -5.66 13.20
C GLU A 454 -4.62 -4.53 12.19
N HIS A 455 -5.34 -4.55 11.08
CA HIS A 455 -5.13 -3.53 10.05
C HIS A 455 -6.33 -3.30 9.15
N ILE A 456 -6.50 -2.08 8.68
CA ILE A 456 -7.45 -1.75 7.61
C ILE A 456 -6.68 -1.33 6.36
N THR A 457 -7.05 -1.89 5.21
CA THR A 457 -6.41 -1.59 3.93
C THR A 457 -7.25 -0.61 3.13
N ILE A 458 -6.61 0.47 2.69
CA ILE A 458 -7.11 1.41 1.70
C ILE A 458 -6.46 1.07 0.37
N HIS A 459 -7.29 0.81 -0.63
CA HIS A 459 -6.84 0.47 -1.96
C HIS A 459 -7.51 1.40 -2.98
N SER A 460 -6.70 2.05 -3.81
CA SER A 460 -7.22 2.81 -4.94
C SER A 460 -7.02 2.05 -6.25
N GLN A 461 -8.11 1.88 -7.00
CA GLN A 461 -8.07 1.22 -8.30
C GLN A 461 -7.49 2.12 -9.40
N HIS A 462 -7.58 3.44 -9.22
CA HIS A 462 -7.02 4.42 -10.14
C HIS A 462 -5.98 5.27 -9.41
N HIS A 463 -5.17 6.00 -10.17
CA HIS A 463 -4.27 7.00 -9.58
C HIS A 463 -5.11 8.05 -8.84
N VAL A 464 -4.64 8.54 -7.70
CA VAL A 464 -5.34 9.57 -6.92
C VAL A 464 -4.41 10.75 -6.74
N ARG A 465 -4.87 11.94 -7.13
CA ARG A 465 -4.09 13.15 -6.93
C ARG A 465 -4.00 13.53 -5.46
N GLU A 466 -5.10 13.45 -4.72
CA GLU A 466 -5.15 13.69 -3.27
C GLU A 466 -5.94 12.59 -2.56
N LEU A 467 -5.28 11.85 -1.66
CA LEU A 467 -5.91 10.88 -0.76
C LEU A 467 -5.96 11.46 0.65
N LEU A 468 -7.16 11.60 1.18
CA LEU A 468 -7.43 11.92 2.57
C LEU A 468 -8.04 10.69 3.24
N ALA A 469 -7.36 10.12 4.23
CA ALA A 469 -7.84 8.98 4.96
C ALA A 469 -7.95 9.30 6.46
N THR A 470 -9.03 8.86 7.08
CA THR A 470 -9.26 8.99 8.52
C THR A 470 -9.74 7.66 9.08
N ILE A 471 -9.18 7.26 10.21
CA ILE A 471 -9.66 6.15 11.03
C ILE A 471 -9.99 6.66 12.42
N LYS A 472 -11.15 6.27 12.95
CA LYS A 472 -11.61 6.62 14.28
C LYS A 472 -11.90 5.36 15.08
N PHE A 473 -11.26 5.26 16.24
CA PHE A 473 -11.46 4.21 17.23
C PHE A 473 -12.42 4.68 18.34
N PRO A 474 -13.06 3.75 19.05
CA PRO A 474 -13.71 4.10 20.32
C PRO A 474 -12.65 4.58 21.31
N ARG A 475 -12.88 5.73 21.96
CA ARG A 475 -11.90 6.39 22.85
C ARG A 475 -11.18 5.46 23.85
N ARG A 476 -11.88 4.50 24.44
CA ARG A 476 -11.33 3.56 25.45
C ARG A 476 -10.60 2.35 24.86
N LEU A 477 -10.65 2.18 23.54
CA LEU A 477 -10.07 1.06 22.78
C LEU A 477 -9.13 1.58 21.69
N ALA A 478 -8.75 2.85 21.75
CA ALA A 478 -7.79 3.44 20.83
C ALA A 478 -6.40 2.80 21.08
N PRO A 479 -5.69 2.36 20.03
CA PRO A 479 -4.39 1.75 20.21
C PRO A 479 -3.36 2.78 20.69
N ALA A 480 -2.36 2.35 21.46
CA ALA A 480 -1.30 3.27 21.90
C ALA A 480 -0.43 3.76 20.74
N LYS A 481 -0.30 2.94 19.68
CA LYS A 481 0.42 3.27 18.46
C LYS A 481 -0.43 2.90 17.25
N LEU A 482 -0.43 3.77 16.26
CA LEU A 482 -1.04 3.59 14.96
C LEU A 482 -0.04 4.07 13.93
N GLY A 483 0.10 3.36 12.82
CA GLY A 483 1.00 3.74 11.74
C GLY A 483 0.44 3.35 10.38
N VAL A 484 1.07 3.83 9.32
CA VAL A 484 0.69 3.50 7.94
C VAL A 484 1.82 2.70 7.30
N LYS A 485 1.52 1.52 6.76
CA LYS A 485 2.41 0.79 5.86
C LYS A 485 1.86 0.83 4.45
N VAL A 486 2.75 0.97 3.47
CA VAL A 486 2.34 0.98 2.06
C VAL A 486 2.93 -0.22 1.34
N TYR A 487 2.07 -0.90 0.58
CA TYR A 487 2.44 -2.01 -0.28
C TYR A 487 2.14 -1.60 -1.72
N SER A 488 3.10 -1.83 -2.60
CA SER A 488 2.93 -1.57 -4.02
C SER A 488 1.90 -2.52 -4.66
N SER A 489 1.49 -2.22 -5.90
CA SER A 489 0.50 -3.02 -6.63
C SER A 489 0.83 -4.53 -6.78
N ASN A 490 2.10 -4.92 -6.68
CA ASN A 490 2.52 -6.34 -6.70
C ASN A 490 2.51 -7.00 -5.30
N GLY A 491 2.09 -6.26 -4.25
CA GLY A 491 2.04 -6.72 -2.86
C GLY A 491 3.34 -6.59 -2.08
N GLN A 492 4.43 -6.10 -2.67
CA GLN A 492 5.69 -5.89 -1.97
C GLN A 492 5.65 -4.60 -1.13
N PRO A 493 6.26 -4.57 0.07
CA PRO A 493 6.42 -3.36 0.85
C PRO A 493 7.11 -2.24 0.05
N ASP A 494 6.57 -1.04 0.12
CA ASP A 494 7.17 0.17 -0.46
C ASP A 494 7.65 1.07 0.68
N PHE A 495 8.93 0.98 1.02
CA PHE A 495 9.52 1.70 2.15
C PHE A 495 9.57 3.22 1.93
N ALA A 496 9.83 3.65 0.69
CA ALA A 496 9.83 5.07 0.32
C ALA A 496 8.45 5.68 0.58
N GLU A 497 7.43 5.00 0.07
CA GLU A 497 6.05 5.45 0.17
C GLU A 497 5.50 5.30 1.60
N THR A 498 5.92 4.27 2.34
CA THR A 498 5.65 4.11 3.77
C THR A 498 6.22 5.26 4.59
N SER A 499 7.48 5.64 4.35
CA SER A 499 8.13 6.78 5.01
C SER A 499 7.38 8.08 4.72
N ARG A 500 7.03 8.30 3.44
CA ARG A 500 6.24 9.46 3.01
C ARG A 500 4.86 9.49 3.66
N ALA A 501 4.12 8.38 3.65
CA ALA A 501 2.79 8.30 4.25
C ALA A 501 2.82 8.58 5.75
N ASN A 502 3.79 8.04 6.49
CA ASN A 502 3.96 8.32 7.91
C ASN A 502 4.36 9.77 8.19
N SER A 503 5.15 10.41 7.31
CA SER A 503 5.46 11.85 7.45
C SER A 503 4.24 12.77 7.28
N CYS A 504 3.19 12.27 6.62
CA CYS A 504 1.92 12.97 6.42
C CYS A 504 0.81 12.47 7.37
N PHE A 505 1.12 11.58 8.30
CA PHE A 505 0.16 10.94 9.20
C PHE A 505 0.23 11.57 10.59
N ASP A 506 -0.95 11.90 11.11
CA ASP A 506 -1.15 12.42 12.46
C ASP A 506 -2.07 11.47 13.24
N TYR A 507 -1.72 11.23 14.50
CA TYR A 507 -2.48 10.34 15.38
C TYR A 507 -2.69 10.97 16.74
N ASP A 508 -3.97 11.18 17.07
CA ASP A 508 -4.43 11.60 18.39
C ASP A 508 -4.95 10.37 19.16
N PRO A 509 -4.15 9.78 20.07
CA PRO A 509 -4.57 8.64 20.87
C PRO A 509 -5.65 8.98 21.89
N GLU A 510 -5.76 10.23 22.34
CA GLU A 510 -6.75 10.62 23.36
C GLU A 510 -8.17 10.63 22.81
N ASN A 511 -8.31 10.97 21.52
CA ASN A 511 -9.57 10.92 20.80
C ASN A 511 -9.72 9.67 19.92
N GLY A 512 -8.65 8.88 19.79
CA GLY A 512 -8.59 7.68 18.96
C GLY A 512 -8.76 8.00 17.48
N VAL A 513 -8.19 9.10 16.99
CA VAL A 513 -8.34 9.54 15.60
C VAL A 513 -6.98 9.56 14.92
N GLY A 514 -6.82 8.77 13.87
CA GLY A 514 -5.69 8.86 12.95
C GLY A 514 -6.12 9.46 11.62
N CYS A 515 -5.34 10.38 11.07
CA CYS A 515 -5.58 10.91 9.74
C CYS A 515 -4.28 11.08 8.96
N PHE A 516 -4.33 10.89 7.65
CA PHE A 516 -3.26 11.38 6.77
C PHE A 516 -3.82 11.97 5.49
N ARG A 517 -3.06 12.92 4.95
CA ARG A 517 -3.32 13.54 3.66
C ARG A 517 -2.08 13.39 2.80
N ILE A 518 -2.20 12.64 1.71
CA ILE A 518 -1.09 12.35 0.82
C ILE A 518 -1.45 12.66 -0.63
N PHE A 519 -0.49 13.16 -1.40
CA PHE A 519 -0.68 13.48 -2.81
C PHE A 519 -0.05 12.43 -3.72
N TRP A 520 -0.49 12.37 -4.98
CA TRP A 520 0.12 11.60 -6.07
C TRP A 520 0.18 10.08 -5.84
N VAL A 521 -0.90 9.51 -5.32
CA VAL A 521 -1.02 8.08 -5.06
C VAL A 521 -1.18 7.30 -6.37
N ARG A 522 -0.44 6.21 -6.51
CA ARG A 522 -0.49 5.35 -7.70
C ARG A 522 -1.63 4.34 -7.60
N SER A 523 -2.18 3.96 -8.75
CA SER A 523 -3.15 2.87 -8.90
C SER A 523 -2.55 1.56 -8.38
N GLY A 524 -3.33 0.84 -7.57
CA GLY A 524 -2.99 -0.47 -7.03
C GLY A 524 -2.18 -0.44 -5.73
N ASP A 525 -1.63 0.71 -5.34
CA ASP A 525 -0.96 0.85 -4.04
C ASP A 525 -1.98 0.66 -2.90
N LYS A 526 -1.53 -0.01 -1.84
CA LYS A 526 -2.33 -0.37 -0.67
C LYS A 526 -1.76 0.32 0.56
N PHE A 527 -2.53 1.25 1.11
CA PHE A 527 -2.20 1.96 2.34
C PHE A 527 -2.88 1.25 3.49
N ARG A 528 -2.08 0.74 4.42
CA ARG A 528 -2.57 -0.07 5.53
C ARG A 528 -2.37 0.68 6.83
N PHE A 529 -3.45 1.06 7.49
CA PHE A 529 -3.37 1.47 8.88
C PHE A 529 -3.16 0.21 9.71
N GLU A 530 -2.01 0.09 10.37
CA GLU A 530 -1.68 -1.04 11.23
C GLU A 530 -1.65 -0.59 12.69
N TRP A 531 -2.25 -1.38 13.57
CA TRP A 531 -2.17 -1.20 15.01
C TRP A 531 -2.07 -2.54 15.72
N ARG A 532 -1.44 -2.50 16.89
CA ARG A 532 -1.53 -3.61 17.83
C ARG A 532 -2.76 -3.41 18.69
N VAL A 533 -3.59 -4.45 18.81
CA VAL A 533 -4.73 -4.47 19.71
C VAL A 533 -4.21 -4.14 21.12
N PRO A 534 -4.75 -3.11 21.78
CA PRO A 534 -4.25 -2.70 23.08
C PRO A 534 -4.31 -3.89 24.04
N GLU A 535 -3.18 -4.15 24.70
CA GLU A 535 -3.21 -5.04 25.86
C GLU A 535 -4.22 -4.46 26.82
N GLU A 536 -5.13 -5.30 27.30
CA GLU A 536 -6.02 -4.91 28.38
C GLU A 536 -5.11 -4.50 29.52
N SER A 537 -4.87 -3.19 29.68
CA SER A 537 -4.20 -2.69 30.86
C SER A 537 -5.17 -3.06 31.96
N LEU A 538 -4.87 -4.14 32.67
CA LEU A 538 -5.50 -4.51 33.92
C LEU A 538 -5.09 -3.45 34.95
N SER A 539 -5.33 -2.17 34.65
CA SER A 539 -4.92 -0.98 35.37
C SER A 539 -5.84 -0.83 36.57
N ASN A 540 -5.75 -1.79 37.46
CA ASN A 540 -5.24 -1.67 38.82
C ASN A 540 -5.18 -3.11 39.35
N ALA A 541 -4.11 -3.49 40.05
CA ALA A 541 -3.78 -4.89 40.41
C ALA A 541 -4.91 -5.69 41.10
N ALA A 542 -5.92 -5.01 41.66
CA ALA A 542 -7.12 -5.64 42.21
C ALA A 542 -8.15 -6.10 41.15
N GLY A 543 -8.36 -5.34 40.07
CA GLY A 543 -9.34 -5.66 39.03
C GLY A 543 -8.92 -6.83 38.13
N GLY A 544 -7.61 -6.97 37.90
CA GLY A 544 -7.07 -8.03 37.05
C GLY A 544 -7.22 -9.45 37.62
N HIS A 545 -7.07 -9.62 38.93
CA HIS A 545 -7.29 -10.92 39.58
C HIS A 545 -8.77 -11.33 39.47
N TYR A 546 -9.67 -10.38 39.71
CA TYR A 546 -11.10 -10.62 39.67
C TYR A 546 -11.61 -10.98 38.26
N LEU A 547 -11.13 -10.28 37.22
CA LEU A 547 -11.47 -10.62 35.83
C LEU A 547 -10.96 -12.00 35.41
N ARG A 548 -9.74 -12.40 35.85
CA ARG A 548 -9.23 -13.75 35.60
C ARG A 548 -10.06 -14.82 36.30
N GLU A 549 -10.48 -14.55 37.53
CA GLU A 549 -11.30 -15.49 38.29
C GLU A 549 -12.70 -15.63 37.69
N ILE A 550 -13.32 -14.53 37.26
CA ILE A 550 -14.56 -14.63 36.50
C ILE A 550 -14.34 -15.40 35.20
N ASP A 551 -13.29 -15.13 34.43
CA ASP A 551 -13.03 -15.84 33.17
C ASP A 551 -12.83 -17.35 33.41
N ARG A 552 -12.16 -17.72 34.51
CA ARG A 552 -12.00 -19.11 34.97
C ARG A 552 -13.35 -19.75 35.30
N ILE A 553 -14.13 -19.14 36.21
CA ILE A 553 -15.44 -19.66 36.64
C ILE A 553 -16.39 -19.78 35.45
N SER A 554 -16.43 -18.75 34.61
CA SER A 554 -17.25 -18.70 33.40
C SER A 554 -16.84 -19.79 32.39
N THR A 555 -15.55 -20.08 32.29
CA THR A 555 -15.01 -21.17 31.46
C THR A 555 -15.35 -22.55 32.03
N GLU A 556 -15.19 -22.76 33.33
CA GLU A 556 -15.58 -24.00 34.01
C GLU A 556 -17.08 -24.27 33.86
N TRP A 557 -17.89 -23.23 34.02
CA TRP A 557 -19.33 -23.31 33.81
C TRP A 557 -19.65 -23.69 32.36
N SER A 558 -19.08 -23.01 31.36
CA SER A 558 -19.28 -23.35 29.94
C SER A 558 -18.86 -24.79 29.63
N ASN A 559 -17.70 -25.23 30.12
CA ASN A 559 -17.20 -26.58 29.92
C ASN A 559 -18.12 -27.64 30.57
N SER A 560 -18.73 -27.33 31.71
CA SER A 560 -19.69 -28.23 32.38
C SER A 560 -20.97 -28.48 31.56
N LEU A 561 -21.29 -27.59 30.61
CA LEU A 561 -22.43 -27.75 29.71
C LEU A 561 -22.17 -28.81 28.63
N PHE A 562 -20.90 -29.12 28.33
CA PHE A 562 -20.52 -30.08 27.29
C PHE A 562 -20.36 -31.53 27.76
N VAL A 563 -20.48 -31.79 29.06
CA VAL A 563 -20.25 -33.13 29.67
C VAL A 563 -21.49 -34.03 29.61
N GLN A 564 -22.66 -33.49 29.25
CA GLN A 564 -23.93 -34.24 29.25
C GLN A 564 -24.28 -34.79 27.87
N ASP A 565 -25.08 -35.86 27.82
CA ASP A 565 -25.75 -36.26 26.58
C ASP A 565 -26.78 -35.19 26.22
N ILE A 566 -26.34 -34.26 25.36
CA ILE A 566 -27.13 -33.09 24.94
C ILE A 566 -28.39 -33.50 24.17
N LYS A 567 -28.46 -34.73 23.65
CA LYS A 567 -29.58 -35.23 22.87
C LYS A 567 -30.65 -35.91 23.73
N ASP A 568 -30.35 -36.25 24.97
CA ASP A 568 -31.32 -36.92 25.84
C ASP A 568 -32.47 -35.95 26.19
N PRO A 569 -33.72 -36.19 25.75
CA PRO A 569 -34.87 -35.37 26.15
C PRO A 569 -35.18 -35.48 27.65
N SER A 570 -34.66 -36.51 28.33
CA SER A 570 -34.75 -36.65 29.78
C SER A 570 -33.83 -35.67 30.53
N ASN A 571 -32.87 -35.03 29.84
CA ASN A 571 -32.01 -33.99 30.39
C ASN A 571 -32.86 -32.82 30.90
N ASP A 572 -32.67 -32.43 32.16
CA ASP A 572 -33.45 -31.38 32.81
C ASP A 572 -33.39 -30.03 32.08
N LEU A 573 -32.27 -29.74 31.38
CA LEU A 573 -32.16 -28.54 30.55
C LEU A 573 -33.08 -28.62 29.33
N ASN A 574 -33.10 -29.76 28.63
CA ASN A 574 -33.99 -29.96 27.47
C ASN A 574 -35.46 -29.93 27.90
N LYS A 575 -35.81 -30.51 29.06
CA LYS A 575 -37.17 -30.40 29.64
C LYS A 575 -37.59 -28.94 29.88
N LEU A 576 -36.70 -28.14 30.48
CA LEU A 576 -36.97 -26.72 30.68
C LEU A 576 -37.18 -25.99 29.34
N LEU A 577 -36.33 -26.25 28.35
CA LEU A 577 -36.44 -25.63 27.04
C LEU A 577 -37.73 -26.04 26.31
N LEU A 578 -38.17 -27.29 26.47
CA LEU A 578 -39.48 -27.75 25.97
C LEU A 578 -40.63 -27.01 26.64
N THR A 579 -40.62 -26.87 27.98
CA THR A 579 -41.61 -26.05 28.69
C THR A 579 -41.62 -24.60 28.19
N MET A 580 -40.45 -24.00 28.00
CA MET A 580 -40.34 -22.62 27.48
C MET A 580 -40.87 -22.49 26.06
N ARG A 581 -40.61 -23.48 25.20
CA ARG A 581 -41.15 -23.53 23.83
C ARG A 581 -42.68 -23.60 23.86
N ASP A 582 -43.23 -24.46 24.71
CA ASP A 582 -44.67 -24.64 24.82
C ASP A 582 -45.35 -23.38 25.42
N ASP A 583 -44.71 -22.74 26.40
CA ASP A 583 -45.13 -21.43 26.94
C ASP A 583 -45.18 -20.35 25.84
N LEU A 584 -44.12 -20.24 25.01
CA LEU A 584 -44.09 -19.29 23.90
C LEU A 584 -45.20 -19.58 22.88
N LYS A 585 -45.42 -20.86 22.57
CA LYS A 585 -46.48 -21.27 21.65
C LYS A 585 -47.87 -20.89 22.19
N ASN A 586 -48.12 -21.15 23.47
CA ASN A 586 -49.38 -20.81 24.13
C ASN A 586 -49.60 -19.30 24.25
N GLN A 587 -48.52 -18.53 24.44
CA GLN A 587 -48.58 -17.08 24.52
C GLN A 587 -48.84 -16.43 23.14
N TYR A 588 -48.40 -17.07 22.06
CA TYR A 588 -48.51 -16.54 20.69
C TYR A 588 -49.08 -17.57 19.70
N PRO A 589 -50.30 -18.09 19.92
CA PRO A 589 -50.88 -19.19 19.14
C PRO A 589 -51.06 -18.83 17.66
N ASP A 590 -51.41 -17.57 17.38
CA ASP A 590 -51.63 -17.09 16.00
C ASP A 590 -50.33 -16.80 15.23
N LYS A 591 -49.17 -16.88 15.90
CA LYS A 591 -47.86 -16.57 15.32
C LYS A 591 -47.01 -17.81 15.08
N VAL A 592 -47.35 -18.93 15.73
CA VAL A 592 -46.66 -20.21 15.64
C VAL A 592 -47.62 -21.22 15.00
N SER A 593 -47.65 -21.22 13.66
CA SER A 593 -48.66 -21.92 12.86
C SER A 593 -48.63 -23.46 12.94
N SER A 594 -47.55 -24.07 13.44
CA SER A 594 -47.48 -25.52 13.71
C SER A 594 -46.53 -25.85 14.87
N SER A 595 -46.65 -27.06 15.45
CA SER A 595 -45.73 -27.56 16.49
C SER A 595 -44.30 -27.80 16.02
N GLU A 596 -44.08 -27.91 14.71
CA GLU A 596 -42.75 -28.20 14.14
C GLU A 596 -41.96 -26.92 13.86
N ASP A 597 -42.63 -25.75 13.89
CA ASP A 597 -42.07 -24.47 13.47
C ASP A 597 -41.25 -23.74 14.55
N LEU A 598 -41.27 -24.14 15.82
CA LEU A 598 -40.57 -23.42 16.90
C LEU A 598 -39.61 -24.34 17.64
N ASN A 599 -38.33 -24.00 17.59
CA ASN A 599 -37.31 -24.64 18.39
C ASN A 599 -36.60 -23.63 19.29
N ILE A 600 -36.16 -24.08 20.46
CA ILE A 600 -35.27 -23.29 21.32
C ILE A 600 -33.99 -24.10 21.50
N GLY A 601 -32.84 -23.44 21.36
CA GLY A 601 -31.54 -24.02 21.65
C GLY A 601 -30.69 -23.11 22.50
N ILE A 602 -29.77 -23.68 23.26
CA ILE A 602 -28.71 -22.93 23.92
C ILE A 602 -27.40 -23.25 23.23
N PHE A 603 -26.72 -22.21 22.78
CA PHE A 603 -25.36 -22.28 22.30
C PHE A 603 -24.42 -21.90 23.43
N ALA A 604 -23.37 -22.67 23.67
CA ALA A 604 -22.30 -22.29 24.58
C ALA A 604 -20.98 -22.19 23.81
N LEU A 605 -20.09 -21.31 24.27
CA LEU A 605 -18.76 -21.14 23.72
C LEU A 605 -17.85 -22.27 24.20
N HIS A 606 -17.50 -23.16 23.28
CA HIS A 606 -16.49 -24.19 23.47
C HIS A 606 -15.10 -23.58 23.29
N ARG A 607 -14.42 -23.27 24.41
CA ARG A 607 -13.14 -22.52 24.42
C ARG A 607 -12.01 -23.19 23.65
N ILE A 608 -11.95 -24.51 23.69
CA ILE A 608 -10.87 -25.26 23.04
C ILE A 608 -10.93 -25.06 21.51
N ASP A 609 -12.16 -25.04 20.97
CA ASP A 609 -12.36 -24.92 19.52
C ASP A 609 -12.66 -23.48 19.08
N ASN A 610 -12.91 -22.58 20.03
CA ASN A 610 -13.43 -21.23 19.81
C ASN A 610 -14.72 -21.20 18.97
N LEU A 611 -15.59 -22.19 19.17
CA LEU A 611 -16.86 -22.33 18.48
C LEU A 611 -18.02 -22.30 19.46
N LEU A 612 -19.12 -21.68 19.07
CA LEU A 612 -20.42 -21.85 19.67
C LEU A 612 -20.99 -23.20 19.25
N LYS A 613 -21.35 -24.02 20.22
CA LYS A 613 -21.92 -25.34 20.02
C LYS A 613 -23.21 -25.46 20.79
N ILE A 614 -24.16 -26.25 20.28
CA ILE A 614 -25.41 -26.51 20.99
C ILE A 614 -25.11 -27.36 22.23
N VAL A 615 -25.61 -26.91 23.39
CA VAL A 615 -25.51 -27.63 24.67
C VAL A 615 -26.87 -28.06 25.22
N GLY A 616 -27.95 -27.63 24.56
CA GLY A 616 -29.31 -28.06 24.86
C GLY A 616 -30.27 -27.50 23.81
N GLY A 617 -31.40 -28.15 23.62
CA GLY A 617 -32.42 -27.69 22.69
C GLY A 617 -33.65 -28.59 22.59
N THR A 618 -34.64 -28.11 21.85
CA THR A 618 -35.92 -28.81 21.63
C THR A 618 -35.99 -29.55 20.29
N TYR A 619 -34.84 -29.76 19.64
CA TYR A 619 -34.75 -30.37 18.32
C TYR A 619 -35.02 -31.88 18.37
N SER A 620 -35.44 -32.47 17.25
CA SER A 620 -35.49 -33.93 17.12
C SER A 620 -34.09 -34.54 17.25
N ASN A 621 -33.99 -35.79 17.72
CA ASN A 621 -32.70 -36.48 17.96
C ASN A 621 -31.81 -36.58 16.70
N ASN A 622 -32.44 -36.61 15.52
CA ASN A 622 -31.79 -36.71 14.22
C ASN A 622 -31.52 -35.34 13.57
N SER A 623 -31.89 -34.23 14.22
CA SER A 623 -31.67 -32.90 13.68
C SER A 623 -30.17 -32.63 13.47
N PRO A 624 -29.77 -32.09 12.30
CA PRO A 624 -28.38 -31.69 12.07
C PRO A 624 -27.93 -30.53 12.96
N MET A 625 -28.87 -29.79 13.58
CA MET A 625 -28.59 -28.74 14.55
C MET A 625 -27.68 -29.21 15.69
N TRP A 626 -27.83 -30.44 16.17
CA TRP A 626 -26.99 -30.97 17.26
C TRP A 626 -25.50 -31.03 16.92
N LYS A 627 -25.15 -31.09 15.63
CA LYS A 627 -23.76 -31.06 15.13
C LYS A 627 -23.34 -29.68 14.67
N PHE A 628 -24.27 -28.73 14.65
CA PHE A 628 -24.02 -27.39 14.15
C PHE A 628 -23.15 -26.61 15.12
N SER A 629 -22.24 -25.80 14.55
CA SER A 629 -21.39 -24.91 15.31
C SER A 629 -21.21 -23.59 14.57
N LEU A 630 -21.06 -22.52 15.34
CA LEU A 630 -20.85 -21.17 14.81
C LEU A 630 -19.54 -20.62 15.33
N LYS A 631 -18.81 -19.87 14.51
CA LYS A 631 -17.68 -19.09 15.01
C LYS A 631 -18.19 -17.93 15.87
N TRP A 632 -17.40 -17.52 16.86
CA TRP A 632 -17.74 -16.36 17.68
C TRP A 632 -17.95 -15.09 16.83
N GLY A 633 -18.95 -14.28 17.18
CA GLY A 633 -19.34 -13.12 16.39
C GLY A 633 -20.12 -13.43 15.11
N THR A 634 -20.22 -14.70 14.68
CA THR A 634 -20.89 -15.09 13.41
C THR A 634 -22.37 -15.39 13.62
N GLY A 635 -23.20 -14.87 12.72
CA GLY A 635 -24.65 -15.03 12.79
C GLY A 635 -25.25 -14.35 14.02
N ILE A 636 -26.52 -14.64 14.30
CA ILE A 636 -27.25 -13.97 15.38
C ILE A 636 -26.80 -14.42 16.75
N ALA A 637 -26.59 -15.73 16.94
CA ALA A 637 -26.07 -16.27 18.18
C ALA A 637 -24.65 -15.74 18.48
N GLY A 638 -23.76 -15.76 17.49
CA GLY A 638 -22.42 -15.21 17.62
C GLY A 638 -22.40 -13.71 17.85
N SER A 639 -23.24 -12.96 17.13
CA SER A 639 -23.39 -11.52 17.30
C SER A 639 -23.93 -11.16 18.68
N ALA A 640 -24.99 -11.82 19.15
CA ALA A 640 -25.55 -11.62 20.49
C ALA A 640 -24.51 -11.94 21.57
N MET A 641 -23.75 -13.04 21.42
CA MET A 641 -22.67 -13.36 22.35
C MET A 641 -21.60 -12.27 22.39
N ARG A 642 -21.13 -11.82 21.22
CA ARG A 642 -20.10 -10.78 21.11
C ARG A 642 -20.58 -9.43 21.66
N ARG A 643 -21.83 -9.10 21.39
CA ARG A 643 -22.48 -7.84 21.77
C ARG A 643 -22.79 -7.77 23.27
N GLY A 644 -23.08 -8.92 23.89
CA GLY A 644 -23.53 -8.96 25.27
C GLY A 644 -24.93 -8.34 25.46
N TYR A 645 -25.72 -8.22 24.39
CA TYR A 645 -27.13 -7.87 24.46
C TYR A 645 -27.94 -8.67 23.43
N PRO A 646 -29.28 -8.76 23.58
CA PRO A 646 -30.12 -9.54 22.69
C PRO A 646 -30.04 -9.08 21.23
N TRP A 647 -30.05 -10.02 20.28
CA TRP A 647 -30.01 -9.74 18.85
C TRP A 647 -31.17 -10.43 18.12
N PHE A 648 -31.76 -9.72 17.14
CA PHE A 648 -32.95 -10.15 16.42
C PHE A 648 -32.66 -10.23 14.93
N TYR A 649 -33.22 -11.24 14.25
CA TYR A 649 -33.28 -11.26 12.79
C TYR A 649 -34.51 -10.55 12.29
N HIS A 650 -34.40 -9.97 11.10
CA HIS A 650 -35.55 -9.48 10.38
C HIS A 650 -35.55 -9.99 8.93
N SER A 651 -36.56 -10.79 8.60
CA SER A 651 -36.74 -11.42 7.28
C SER A 651 -37.05 -10.41 6.18
N GLU A 652 -37.82 -9.36 6.49
CA GLU A 652 -38.28 -8.34 5.54
C GLU A 652 -37.18 -7.32 5.21
N ASN A 653 -36.24 -7.10 6.14
CA ASN A 653 -35.07 -6.28 5.88
C ASN A 653 -34.02 -7.10 5.15
N LYS A 654 -33.95 -6.94 3.82
CA LYS A 654 -32.94 -7.59 2.96
C LYS A 654 -31.50 -7.42 3.48
N LYS A 655 -31.22 -6.40 4.30
CA LYS A 655 -29.91 -6.15 4.93
C LYS A 655 -29.57 -7.19 6.02
N ASP A 656 -30.55 -7.68 6.76
CA ASP A 656 -30.34 -8.63 7.87
C ASP A 656 -30.11 -10.08 7.42
N ARG A 657 -30.28 -10.40 6.11
CA ARG A 657 -29.90 -11.71 5.55
C ARG A 657 -28.44 -12.07 5.81
N SER A 658 -27.59 -11.07 6.03
CA SER A 658 -26.18 -11.25 6.36
C SER A 658 -25.96 -11.92 7.74
N ALA A 659 -26.91 -11.76 8.68
CA ALA A 659 -26.88 -12.37 10.00
C ALA A 659 -27.36 -13.83 10.02
N TYR A 660 -27.96 -14.33 8.92
CA TYR A 660 -28.37 -15.72 8.82
C TYR A 660 -27.20 -16.63 8.44
N VAL A 661 -26.93 -17.69 9.19
CA VAL A 661 -25.93 -18.71 8.85
C VAL A 661 -26.68 -19.98 8.45
N GLU A 662 -26.44 -20.46 7.22
CA GLU A 662 -27.05 -21.69 6.73
C GLU A 662 -26.52 -22.90 7.51
N VAL A 663 -27.46 -23.75 7.93
CA VAL A 663 -27.16 -25.02 8.61
C VAL A 663 -27.31 -26.13 7.58
N PRO A 664 -26.22 -26.81 7.15
CA PRO A 664 -26.32 -27.86 6.16
C PRO A 664 -27.31 -28.97 6.57
N GLY A 665 -28.29 -29.24 5.72
CA GLY A 665 -29.31 -30.27 5.96
C GLY A 665 -30.50 -29.81 6.81
N CYS A 666 -30.55 -28.56 7.28
CA CYS A 666 -31.78 -27.93 7.74
C CYS A 666 -32.46 -27.21 6.56
N PRO A 667 -33.79 -27.01 6.62
CA PRO A 667 -34.43 -25.92 5.89
C PRO A 667 -33.73 -24.57 6.20
N PRO A 668 -33.96 -23.51 5.42
CA PRO A 668 -33.47 -22.17 5.75
C PRO A 668 -34.05 -21.68 7.09
N ASP A 669 -33.49 -22.14 8.20
CA ASP A 669 -33.97 -21.84 9.55
C ASP A 669 -33.71 -20.37 9.85
N VAL A 670 -34.74 -19.58 10.15
CA VAL A 670 -34.48 -18.23 10.65
C VAL A 670 -34.12 -18.34 12.14
N TYR A 671 -32.87 -18.10 12.50
CA TYR A 671 -32.56 -17.69 13.88
C TYR A 671 -33.36 -16.41 14.09
N ILE A 672 -34.41 -16.41 14.90
CA ILE A 672 -35.22 -15.19 15.04
C ILE A 672 -34.58 -14.28 16.09
N LEU A 673 -34.03 -14.90 17.14
CA LEU A 673 -33.74 -14.21 18.37
C LEU A 673 -32.69 -14.93 19.19
N ALA A 674 -31.66 -14.20 19.59
CA ALA A 674 -30.59 -14.69 20.45
C ALA A 674 -30.44 -13.79 21.69
N PHE A 675 -30.47 -14.40 22.86
CA PHE A 675 -30.27 -13.76 24.15
C PHE A 675 -28.98 -14.24 24.77
N PRO A 676 -28.01 -13.35 25.02
CA PRO A 676 -26.80 -13.77 25.70
C PRO A 676 -27.12 -14.06 27.18
N ILE A 677 -26.68 -15.23 27.64
CA ILE A 677 -26.88 -15.72 29.00
C ILE A 677 -25.60 -15.36 29.77
N ILE A 678 -25.75 -14.52 30.79
CA ILE A 678 -24.66 -14.20 31.72
C ILE A 678 -24.41 -15.45 32.55
N ALA A 679 -23.16 -15.88 32.74
CA ALA A 679 -22.91 -16.93 33.72
C ALA A 679 -23.47 -16.51 35.09
N PRO A 680 -24.11 -17.40 35.87
CA PRO A 680 -24.67 -17.05 37.17
C PRO A 680 -23.58 -16.64 38.17
N LEU A 681 -23.21 -15.36 38.14
CA LEU A 681 -22.21 -14.74 39.00
C LEU A 681 -22.84 -14.12 40.26
N ALA A 682 -24.07 -14.49 40.60
CA ALA A 682 -24.82 -13.92 41.73
C ALA A 682 -24.10 -14.02 43.09
N ALA A 683 -23.10 -14.90 43.23
CA ALA A 683 -22.24 -14.96 44.42
C ALA A 683 -21.18 -13.83 44.47
N TYR A 684 -20.92 -13.14 43.36
CA TYR A 684 -19.80 -12.22 43.16
C TYR A 684 -20.21 -10.79 42.75
N GLU A 685 -21.50 -10.53 42.49
CA GLU A 685 -22.03 -9.18 42.20
C GLU A 685 -21.73 -8.16 43.32
N LYS A 686 -21.56 -8.60 44.57
CA LYS A 686 -21.16 -7.73 45.69
C LYS A 686 -19.69 -7.28 45.64
N ALA A 687 -18.87 -7.84 44.77
CA ALA A 687 -17.42 -7.60 44.71
C ALA A 687 -16.97 -6.76 43.50
N ILE A 688 -17.87 -6.40 42.56
CA ILE A 688 -17.52 -5.61 41.37
C ILE A 688 -17.79 -4.12 41.64
N PRO A 689 -16.78 -3.25 41.61
CA PRO A 689 -17.01 -1.80 41.64
C PRO A 689 -17.90 -1.37 40.46
N GLN A 690 -18.94 -0.56 40.73
CA GLN A 690 -19.88 -0.07 39.69
C GLN A 690 -19.20 0.68 38.52
N GLN A 691 -17.99 1.21 38.71
CA GLN A 691 -17.24 1.95 37.68
C GLN A 691 -16.57 1.05 36.62
N ASP A 692 -16.42 -0.25 36.88
CA ASP A 692 -15.78 -1.22 35.97
C ASP A 692 -16.78 -2.08 35.17
N GLN A 693 -18.05 -1.68 35.08
CA GLN A 693 -19.09 -2.36 34.30
C GLN A 693 -18.90 -2.31 32.76
N ILE A 694 -17.66 -2.12 32.29
CA ILE A 694 -17.29 -2.48 30.92
C ILE A 694 -16.86 -3.95 30.95
N SER A 695 -17.79 -4.88 30.81
CA SER A 695 -17.42 -6.20 30.30
C SER A 695 -18.63 -6.91 29.73
N SER A 696 -18.88 -6.61 28.46
CA SER A 696 -19.61 -7.44 27.51
C SER A 696 -19.02 -8.86 27.33
N ASN A 697 -18.11 -9.32 28.18
CA ASN A 697 -17.24 -10.50 27.95
C ASN A 697 -17.57 -11.72 28.85
N PHE A 698 -18.59 -11.63 29.70
CA PHE A 698 -18.98 -12.72 30.61
C PHE A 698 -20.03 -13.68 30.06
N TYR A 699 -20.51 -13.43 28.85
CA TYR A 699 -21.51 -14.25 28.20
C TYR A 699 -20.81 -15.45 27.54
N LYS A 700 -20.97 -16.64 28.12
CA LYS A 700 -20.45 -17.90 27.55
C LYS A 700 -21.53 -18.80 26.99
N ALA A 701 -22.79 -18.40 27.13
CA ALA A 701 -23.89 -19.05 26.45
C ALA A 701 -24.86 -18.03 25.86
N VAL A 702 -25.65 -18.46 24.88
CA VAL A 702 -26.69 -17.68 24.22
C VAL A 702 -27.90 -18.59 24.03
N LEU A 703 -29.04 -18.16 24.56
CA LEU A 703 -30.33 -18.77 24.30
C LEU A 703 -30.83 -18.29 22.94
N CYS A 704 -31.07 -19.21 22.02
CA CYS A 704 -31.55 -18.90 20.68
C CYS A 704 -32.94 -19.50 20.47
N VAL A 705 -33.84 -18.69 19.92
CA VAL A 705 -35.17 -19.11 19.46
C VAL A 705 -35.15 -19.21 17.94
N HIS A 706 -35.47 -20.39 17.43
CA HIS A 706 -35.33 -20.80 16.04
C HIS A 706 -36.70 -21.11 15.46
N THR A 707 -36.89 -20.81 14.18
CA THR A 707 -38.03 -21.31 13.42
C THR A 707 -37.60 -21.91 12.09
N SER A 708 -38.25 -23.00 11.70
CA SER A 708 -38.11 -23.60 10.36
C SER A 708 -38.96 -22.90 9.30
N SER A 709 -39.80 -21.92 9.68
CA SER A 709 -40.69 -21.21 8.76
C SER A 709 -40.54 -19.70 8.85
N ILE A 710 -40.15 -19.08 7.72
CA ILE A 710 -40.07 -17.62 7.53
C ILE A 710 -41.45 -16.95 7.72
N SER A 711 -42.56 -17.70 7.55
CA SER A 711 -43.91 -17.15 7.72
C SER A 711 -44.42 -17.21 9.17
N SER A 712 -43.62 -17.70 10.13
CA SER A 712 -44.00 -17.61 11.53
C SER A 712 -44.02 -16.14 11.93
N GLY A 713 -45.16 -15.63 12.41
CA GLY A 713 -45.32 -14.19 12.72
C GLY A 713 -44.50 -13.72 13.92
N LEU A 714 -43.53 -14.51 14.38
CA LEU A 714 -42.51 -14.16 15.37
C LEU A 714 -41.51 -13.13 14.84
N ASP A 715 -41.24 -13.11 13.53
CA ASP A 715 -40.48 -12.03 12.89
C ASP A 715 -41.18 -10.66 13.02
N ARG A 716 -42.52 -10.66 13.05
CA ARG A 716 -43.37 -9.46 13.27
C ARG A 716 -43.42 -8.96 14.71
N LEU A 717 -42.83 -9.66 15.69
CA LEU A 717 -42.55 -9.09 17.02
C LEU A 717 -41.59 -7.88 16.95
N HIS A 718 -41.12 -7.54 15.74
CA HIS A 718 -40.20 -6.44 15.49
C HIS A 718 -40.86 -5.03 15.33
N HIS A 719 -42.12 -4.90 14.89
CA HIS A 719 -42.69 -3.58 14.57
C HIS A 719 -42.94 -2.70 15.82
N GLU A 720 -42.88 -1.38 15.62
CA GLU A 720 -42.72 -0.31 16.64
C GLU A 720 -43.73 -0.32 17.80
N ASP A 721 -44.87 -1.00 17.68
CA ASP A 721 -45.89 -1.11 18.74
C ASP A 721 -45.56 -2.14 19.86
N ARG A 722 -44.42 -2.85 19.78
CA ARG A 722 -44.14 -4.02 20.65
C ARG A 722 -42.83 -3.97 21.44
N HIS A 723 -42.28 -2.78 21.70
CA HIS A 723 -41.11 -2.62 22.58
C HIS A 723 -41.33 -3.32 23.95
N ASN A 724 -42.54 -3.21 24.52
CA ASN A 724 -42.89 -3.83 25.79
C ASN A 724 -42.91 -5.37 25.74
N GLU A 725 -43.36 -5.98 24.64
CA GLU A 725 -43.35 -7.43 24.49
C GLU A 725 -41.94 -7.98 24.29
N ARG A 726 -41.08 -7.25 23.55
CA ARG A 726 -39.66 -7.57 23.41
C ARG A 726 -38.96 -7.55 24.75
N VAL A 727 -39.15 -6.49 25.54
CA VAL A 727 -38.59 -6.38 26.89
C VAL A 727 -39.10 -7.52 27.77
N ARG A 728 -40.40 -7.85 27.71
CA ARG A 728 -40.98 -8.95 28.48
C ARG A 728 -40.39 -10.32 28.13
N LEU A 729 -40.22 -10.62 26.83
CA LEU A 729 -39.57 -11.85 26.37
C LEU A 729 -38.07 -11.87 26.72
N ALA A 730 -37.40 -10.72 26.55
CA ALA A 730 -35.98 -10.56 26.86
C ALA A 730 -35.66 -10.70 28.34
N LEU A 731 -36.61 -10.41 29.22
CA LEU A 731 -36.45 -10.61 30.66
C LEU A 731 -36.84 -12.03 31.08
N SER A 732 -38.02 -12.52 30.66
CA SER A 732 -38.58 -13.77 31.18
C SER A 732 -37.87 -15.06 30.73
N LEU A 733 -37.37 -15.13 29.49
CA LEU A 733 -36.71 -16.35 28.98
C LEU A 733 -35.32 -16.55 29.61
N PRO A 734 -34.43 -15.54 29.63
CA PRO A 734 -33.15 -15.68 30.31
C PRO A 734 -33.32 -15.93 31.81
N GLU A 735 -34.28 -15.30 32.50
CA GLU A 735 -34.51 -15.52 33.93
C GLU A 735 -34.81 -17.00 34.28
N LYS A 736 -35.65 -17.68 33.48
CA LYS A 736 -35.95 -19.11 33.68
C LYS A 736 -34.71 -19.99 33.53
N VAL A 737 -33.93 -19.74 32.47
CA VAL A 737 -32.68 -20.47 32.19
C VAL A 737 -31.61 -20.18 33.23
N MET A 738 -31.50 -18.93 33.66
CA MET A 738 -30.61 -18.50 34.73
C MET A 738 -30.97 -19.14 36.07
N SER A 739 -32.25 -19.17 36.41
CA SER A 739 -32.75 -19.82 37.62
C SER A 739 -32.44 -21.32 37.61
N PHE A 740 -32.55 -21.97 36.46
CA PHE A 740 -32.13 -23.37 36.29
C PHE A 740 -30.64 -23.56 36.56
N PHE A 741 -29.77 -22.74 35.93
CA PHE A 741 -28.33 -22.85 36.14
C PHE A 741 -27.92 -22.51 37.58
N LEU A 742 -28.53 -21.49 38.21
CA LEU A 742 -28.32 -21.16 39.61
C LEU A 742 -28.69 -22.32 40.53
N ASN A 743 -29.84 -22.97 40.30
CA ASN A 743 -30.28 -24.11 41.11
C ASN A 743 -29.38 -25.33 40.89
N ARG A 744 -28.93 -25.57 39.66
CA ARG A 744 -27.96 -26.63 39.33
C ARG A 744 -26.62 -26.40 40.03
N GLU A 745 -26.08 -25.18 39.98
CA GLU A 745 -24.84 -24.83 40.68
C GLU A 745 -24.99 -24.92 42.20
N ARG A 746 -26.10 -24.44 42.79
CA ARG A 746 -26.38 -24.61 44.22
C ARG A 746 -26.39 -26.09 44.65
N ARG A 747 -26.93 -26.98 43.81
CA ARG A 747 -26.89 -28.44 44.06
C ARG A 747 -25.47 -28.98 43.93
N ARG A 748 -24.69 -28.51 42.96
CA ARG A 748 -23.29 -28.93 42.74
C ARG A 748 -22.37 -28.51 43.89
N LEU A 749 -22.54 -27.30 44.41
CA LEU A 749 -21.71 -26.74 45.48
C LEU A 749 -22.11 -27.25 46.88
N GLY A 750 -23.28 -27.87 47.04
CA GLY A 750 -23.80 -28.32 48.34
C GLY A 750 -24.28 -27.14 49.20
N LYS A 751 -25.17 -27.41 50.18
CA LYS A 751 -25.68 -26.40 51.13
C LYS A 751 -24.58 -25.94 52.12
N SER A 752 -23.55 -25.23 51.66
CA SER A 752 -22.67 -24.41 52.52
C SER A 752 -23.03 -22.94 52.39
#